data_AF-A0A9P8N3F6-F1
#
_entry.id   AF-A0A9P8N3F6-F1
#
_cell.length_a   1.000
_cell.length_b   1.000
_cell.length_c   1.000
_cell.angle_alpha   90.00
_cell.angle_beta   90.00
_cell.angle_gamma   90.00
#
_symmetry.space_group_name_H-M   'P 1'
#
loop_
_entity.id
_entity.type
_entity.pdbx_description
1 polymer ?
#
loop_
_entity_poly.entity_id
_entity_poly.type
_entity_poly.pdbx_seq_one_letter_code
_entity_poly.pdbx_strand_id
1 'polypeptide(L)'
;MIAMRGSASLSSRPGVRTSISSSQPCVWASATARRRARLGLAHRAWESTSSIAEEKESGRFSVKPNESLLFFDNLFPIRLSAVLRIWSDTDRDLADLLKRFDNSTLGILDPIRLVKRAIPADIPLKVTEILPRLKDGGAYVKVQYDASVSPSDIEGTLQRKLQQQPLKPWFSPFRGIKARLVDFVPSTPGATPVELSEETLYSLFRKYGKIADILPQPWDSKETPRFAQIGFPRVRDAIMARNCLHGFVVTEAMGGGKDGTVLRLSYVRRVKAHSIWNWLTSHPRIVIPILAALLAGASVMIFDPIRKFFIKAHIQHSLRFTESRIYKWFKSQTDGFTFGRKKELGGGLSTVWNHRRDAIGQLQGWLDGSSDNFIVVTGPRGSGKAEMVLDQSLAGRQNVLVIDCRPIVDASGEAGTIKRLGGAVGYRPIFSWANSTSSMIDLAVQGTTGVKAGFSETLESQISKILHTTAAALKDVALSGRSSKDKDAALSEDAFLEAHPERKPIIVIDNFLHKNDEKSIVYEKIADWAASLVQNNICHVIFLTSDTAYSKPLSKVMPDRVFRTISLDDLDSSAAKNFVVNRLQDDQRLEAEAGEEKGEKQQSQFNLAELDKCIETLGGRLTDLEFLSRRIKAGQRPQQAVDEIVEESATDIVKMFLLPKTGETEQKWSAEQAWHLVKSLAESPSLRYNQVLLCPAFSASTTPSAASGEAALEALAGAELISLKSRQGRPQQIRAGKPLYQAAFARLVGDRVLRAKMDLAVLSEIVKVEARGIDAAETELALLGSLPRQTGETAGRATYLLAKLDAAQRKITELEREMGALKKVLNEEY
;
A
#
# COMPACT_ATOMS: atom_id res chain seq x y z
N MET A 1 37.80 -4.11 -19.75
CA MET A 1 37.97 -5.25 -20.68
C MET A 1 36.72 -6.11 -20.59
N ILE A 2 36.02 -6.26 -21.73
CA ILE A 2 35.09 -7.35 -22.12
C ILE A 2 33.74 -7.41 -21.34
N ALA A 3 32.55 -7.48 -21.94
CA ALA A 3 32.07 -7.26 -23.32
C ALA A 3 30.53 -7.15 -23.32
N MET A 4 30.01 -6.34 -24.25
CA MET A 4 28.60 -6.23 -24.64
C MET A 4 28.19 -7.31 -25.68
N ARG A 5 26.91 -7.71 -25.63
CA ARG A 5 25.98 -8.18 -26.71
C ARG A 5 25.04 -9.25 -26.12
N GLY A 6 23.75 -9.38 -26.45
CA GLY A 6 23.00 -8.83 -27.57
C GLY A 6 21.49 -8.99 -27.40
N SER A 7 20.80 -8.30 -28.30
CA SER A 7 19.36 -8.24 -28.55
C SER A 7 18.71 -9.57 -28.95
N ALA A 8 17.47 -9.81 -28.49
CA ALA A 8 16.56 -10.78 -29.10
C ALA A 8 15.11 -10.28 -29.09
N SER A 9 14.47 -10.54 -30.22
CA SER A 9 13.19 -10.07 -30.74
C SER A 9 11.96 -10.69 -30.06
N LEU A 10 10.90 -9.87 -29.89
CA LEU A 10 9.57 -10.31 -29.49
C LEU A 10 8.91 -11.14 -30.61
N SER A 11 8.44 -12.33 -30.25
CA SER A 11 7.54 -13.17 -31.05
C SER A 11 6.09 -12.93 -30.62
N SER A 12 5.24 -12.68 -31.61
CA SER A 12 3.80 -12.48 -31.50
C SER A 12 3.07 -13.83 -31.39
N ARG A 13 2.18 -13.96 -30.40
CA ARG A 13 1.19 -15.04 -30.31
C ARG A 13 -0.17 -14.56 -30.84
N PRO A 14 -0.94 -15.40 -31.55
CA PRO A 14 -2.20 -15.01 -32.16
C PRO A 14 -3.35 -15.10 -31.15
N GLY A 15 -4.19 -14.06 -31.12
CA GLY A 15 -5.40 -13.99 -30.32
C GLY A 15 -6.54 -14.77 -30.95
N VAL A 16 -7.03 -15.78 -30.21
CA VAL A 16 -8.28 -16.49 -30.43
C VAL A 16 -9.44 -15.54 -30.16
N ARG A 17 -10.27 -15.26 -31.19
CA ARG A 17 -11.56 -14.56 -31.05
C ARG A 17 -12.69 -15.58 -31.16
N THR A 18 -13.40 -15.76 -30.05
CA THR A 18 -14.66 -16.49 -29.95
C THR A 18 -15.80 -15.59 -30.43
N SER A 19 -16.53 -16.01 -31.46
CA SER A 19 -17.77 -15.37 -31.92
C SER A 19 -18.98 -16.03 -31.23
N ILE A 20 -19.67 -15.28 -30.39
CA ILE A 20 -20.96 -15.64 -29.80
C ILE A 20 -22.05 -15.26 -30.79
N SER A 21 -22.80 -16.25 -31.27
CA SER A 21 -24.00 -16.08 -32.08
C SER A 21 -25.19 -15.71 -31.17
N SER A 22 -25.87 -14.60 -31.46
CA SER A 22 -27.20 -14.30 -30.93
C SER A 22 -28.20 -14.25 -32.08
N SER A 23 -29.11 -15.21 -32.03
CA SER A 23 -30.30 -15.37 -32.86
C SER A 23 -31.41 -14.39 -32.44
N GLN A 24 -32.10 -13.78 -33.41
CA GLN A 24 -33.48 -13.29 -33.30
C GLN A 24 -34.04 -12.96 -34.71
N PRO A 25 -35.37 -12.85 -34.90
CA PRO A 25 -36.16 -13.88 -35.59
C PRO A 25 -36.71 -13.48 -36.97
N CYS A 26 -37.10 -14.50 -37.73
CA CYS A 26 -37.77 -14.42 -39.02
C CYS A 26 -39.20 -13.85 -38.89
N VAL A 27 -39.50 -12.81 -39.67
CA VAL A 27 -40.87 -12.37 -39.95
C VAL A 27 -41.12 -12.55 -41.44
N TRP A 28 -42.14 -13.35 -41.75
CA TRP A 28 -42.67 -13.57 -43.08
C TRP A 28 -43.36 -12.30 -43.60
N ALA A 29 -43.06 -11.92 -44.84
CA ALA A 29 -43.89 -10.95 -45.57
C ALA A 29 -44.04 -11.40 -47.02
N SER A 30 -45.28 -11.73 -47.33
CA SER A 30 -45.85 -12.17 -48.59
C SER A 30 -45.58 -11.25 -49.78
N ALA A 31 -45.28 -11.87 -50.92
CA ALA A 31 -45.19 -11.24 -52.22
C ALA A 31 -46.58 -10.81 -52.73
N THR A 32 -46.74 -9.53 -53.04
CA THR A 32 -47.80 -9.03 -53.92
C THR A 32 -47.18 -8.23 -55.05
N ALA A 33 -47.22 -8.80 -56.24
CA ALA A 33 -46.88 -8.15 -57.50
C ALA A 33 -47.78 -6.93 -57.75
N ARG A 34 -47.19 -5.76 -57.99
CA ARG A 34 -47.89 -4.60 -58.59
C ARG A 34 -47.31 -4.28 -59.95
N ARG A 35 -48.23 -4.24 -60.91
CA ARG A 35 -48.05 -3.98 -62.34
C ARG A 35 -47.37 -2.63 -62.60
N ARG A 36 -46.39 -2.64 -63.51
CA ARG A 36 -45.82 -1.46 -64.17
C ARG A 36 -46.91 -0.74 -64.96
N ALA A 37 -47.24 0.48 -64.57
CA ALA A 37 -47.88 1.46 -65.45
C ALA A 37 -46.78 2.32 -66.09
N ARG A 38 -46.73 2.32 -67.42
CA ARG A 38 -45.93 3.24 -68.24
C ARG A 38 -46.56 4.63 -68.13
N LEU A 39 -45.75 5.64 -67.78
CA LEU A 39 -46.13 7.05 -67.84
C LEU A 39 -45.09 7.83 -68.65
N GLY A 40 -45.61 8.74 -69.46
CA GLY A 40 -44.99 9.31 -70.65
C GLY A 40 -43.71 10.11 -70.44
N LEU A 41 -42.90 10.12 -71.50
CA LEU A 41 -41.79 11.03 -71.75
C LEU A 41 -42.28 12.48 -71.70
N ALA A 42 -41.74 13.27 -70.77
CA ALA A 42 -41.80 14.72 -70.83
C ALA A 42 -40.54 15.26 -71.53
N HIS A 43 -40.75 16.15 -72.50
CA HIS A 43 -39.74 16.82 -73.31
C HIS A 43 -38.63 17.49 -72.47
N ARG A 44 -37.38 17.19 -72.82
CA ARG A 44 -36.17 17.93 -72.39
C ARG A 44 -36.00 19.15 -73.29
N ALA A 45 -35.75 20.32 -72.71
CA ALA A 45 -35.47 21.55 -73.46
C ALA A 45 -34.27 22.32 -72.89
N TRP A 46 -33.14 21.66 -72.61
CA TRP A 46 -31.87 22.34 -72.32
C TRP A 46 -30.69 21.43 -72.72
N GLU A 47 -29.96 21.81 -73.77
CA GLU A 47 -28.62 21.28 -74.08
C GLU A 47 -27.58 22.14 -73.37
N SER A 48 -26.63 21.48 -72.70
CA SER A 48 -25.49 22.13 -72.05
C SER A 48 -24.46 22.56 -73.11
N THR A 49 -24.36 23.86 -73.38
CA THR A 49 -23.36 24.43 -74.29
C THR A 49 -21.94 24.26 -73.72
N SER A 50 -20.96 24.11 -74.60
CA SER A 50 -19.55 23.75 -74.39
C SER A 50 -18.67 24.70 -73.57
N SER A 51 -19.17 25.81 -73.02
CA SER A 51 -18.39 26.75 -72.17
C SER A 51 -18.14 26.26 -70.74
N ILE A 52 -18.76 25.14 -70.36
CA ILE A 52 -18.72 24.58 -69.00
C ILE A 52 -17.32 24.08 -68.59
N ALA A 53 -16.45 23.73 -69.56
CA ALA A 53 -15.14 23.15 -69.26
C ALA A 53 -14.09 24.20 -68.84
N GLU A 54 -13.99 25.33 -69.56
CA GLU A 54 -12.94 26.34 -69.33
C GLU A 54 -13.19 27.18 -68.06
N GLU A 55 -14.45 27.50 -67.73
CA GLU A 55 -14.79 28.26 -66.51
C GLU A 55 -14.68 27.39 -65.23
N LYS A 56 -14.80 26.06 -65.36
CA LYS A 56 -14.65 25.11 -64.23
C LYS A 56 -13.20 24.85 -63.87
N GLU A 57 -12.29 24.78 -64.84
CA GLU A 57 -10.86 24.56 -64.59
C GLU A 57 -10.14 25.83 -64.12
N SER A 58 -10.51 27.00 -64.65
CA SER A 58 -9.87 28.28 -64.27
C SER A 58 -10.41 28.91 -62.98
N GLY A 59 -11.58 28.46 -62.50
CA GLY A 59 -12.23 28.96 -61.29
C GLY A 59 -12.63 30.44 -61.36
N ARG A 60 -12.59 31.05 -62.55
CA ARG A 60 -12.95 32.45 -62.82
C ARG A 60 -14.20 32.48 -63.68
N PHE A 61 -15.22 33.21 -63.24
CA PHE A 61 -16.47 33.39 -63.98
C PHE A 61 -16.36 34.65 -64.85
N SER A 62 -16.50 34.52 -66.16
CA SER A 62 -16.61 35.68 -67.04
C SER A 62 -18.05 36.17 -67.05
N VAL A 63 -18.30 37.40 -66.57
CA VAL A 63 -19.64 37.99 -66.48
C VAL A 63 -19.75 39.09 -67.53
N LYS A 64 -20.76 39.02 -68.41
CA LYS A 64 -21.05 40.06 -69.40
C LYS A 64 -21.71 41.27 -68.73
N PRO A 65 -21.66 42.49 -69.29
CA PRO A 65 -22.18 43.70 -68.64
C PRO A 65 -23.67 43.69 -68.25
N ASN A 66 -24.49 42.80 -68.83
CA ASN A 66 -25.92 42.63 -68.50
C ASN A 66 -26.22 41.30 -67.78
N GLU A 67 -25.19 40.66 -67.21
CA GLU A 67 -25.31 39.42 -66.45
C GLU A 67 -24.86 39.65 -65.00
N SER A 68 -25.48 38.94 -64.06
CA SER A 68 -25.08 38.90 -62.65
C SER A 68 -24.99 37.47 -62.14
N LEU A 69 -24.17 37.25 -61.12
CA LEU A 69 -23.98 35.94 -60.51
C LEU A 69 -24.61 35.93 -59.10
N LEU A 70 -25.55 35.01 -58.87
CA LEU A 70 -26.18 34.81 -57.56
C LEU A 70 -25.70 33.50 -56.94
N PHE A 71 -25.40 33.48 -55.65
CA PHE A 71 -25.11 32.25 -54.91
C PHE A 71 -26.30 31.86 -54.03
N PHE A 72 -26.80 30.64 -54.24
CA PHE A 72 -27.86 30.03 -53.45
C PHE A 72 -27.25 29.04 -52.44
N ASP A 73 -27.37 29.35 -51.15
CA ASP A 73 -26.96 28.46 -50.04
C ASP A 73 -28.08 27.49 -49.65
N ASN A 74 -27.69 26.38 -49.02
CA ASN A 74 -28.58 25.37 -48.47
C ASN A 74 -29.40 24.62 -49.55
N LEU A 75 -28.81 24.36 -50.71
CA LEU A 75 -29.41 23.51 -51.75
C LEU A 75 -29.04 22.03 -51.59
N PHE A 76 -27.84 21.74 -51.07
CA PHE A 76 -27.34 20.39 -50.81
C PHE A 76 -26.81 20.27 -49.37
N PRO A 77 -26.86 19.09 -48.72
CA PRO A 77 -26.25 18.91 -47.40
C PRO A 77 -24.72 18.99 -47.47
N ILE A 78 -24.10 19.70 -46.54
CA ILE A 78 -22.63 19.80 -46.45
C ILE A 78 -22.07 18.41 -46.10
N ARG A 79 -20.98 17.99 -46.76
CA ARG A 79 -20.39 16.63 -46.68
C ARG A 79 -21.22 15.51 -47.32
N LEU A 80 -22.08 15.80 -48.31
CA LEU A 80 -22.79 14.76 -49.07
C LEU A 80 -21.81 13.69 -49.65
N SER A 81 -20.61 14.09 -50.08
CA SER A 81 -19.57 13.18 -50.57
C SER A 81 -19.08 12.18 -49.49
N ALA A 82 -19.00 12.61 -48.23
CA ALA A 82 -18.64 11.74 -47.11
C ALA A 82 -19.78 10.78 -46.71
N VAL A 83 -21.03 11.23 -46.84
CA VAL A 83 -22.24 10.42 -46.57
C VAL A 83 -22.44 9.35 -47.66
N LEU A 84 -22.18 9.68 -48.92
CA LEU A 84 -22.30 8.76 -50.06
C LEU A 84 -21.05 7.87 -50.26
N ARG A 85 -20.01 7.99 -49.40
CA ARG A 85 -18.74 7.25 -49.48
C ARG A 85 -18.15 7.23 -50.89
N ILE A 86 -18.12 8.36 -51.57
CA ILE A 86 -17.47 8.49 -52.88
C ILE A 86 -16.05 8.99 -52.62
N TRP A 87 -15.07 8.11 -52.82
CA TRP A 87 -13.66 8.37 -52.57
C TRP A 87 -12.96 8.74 -53.89
N SER A 88 -13.41 9.78 -54.59
CA SER A 88 -12.60 10.43 -55.63
C SER A 88 -13.15 11.82 -55.97
N ASP A 89 -12.25 12.77 -56.21
CA ASP A 89 -12.52 14.18 -56.51
C ASP A 89 -12.61 14.37 -58.04
N THR A 90 -13.30 13.48 -58.77
CA THR A 90 -13.37 13.54 -60.26
C THR A 90 -14.73 14.02 -60.77
N ASP A 91 -14.69 14.93 -61.76
CA ASP A 91 -15.85 15.63 -62.31
C ASP A 91 -16.90 14.74 -63.00
N ARG A 92 -16.53 13.49 -63.35
CA ARG A 92 -17.46 12.50 -63.91
C ARG A 92 -18.56 12.10 -62.92
N ASP A 93 -18.26 12.08 -61.62
CA ASP A 93 -19.22 11.71 -60.58
C ASP A 93 -20.25 12.82 -60.32
N LEU A 94 -19.93 14.08 -60.62
CA LEU A 94 -20.85 15.21 -60.44
C LEU A 94 -21.93 15.24 -61.52
N ALA A 95 -21.57 14.95 -62.77
CA ALA A 95 -22.54 14.76 -63.86
C ALA A 95 -23.43 13.54 -63.64
N ASP A 96 -22.87 12.45 -63.09
CA ASP A 96 -23.64 11.24 -62.77
C ASP A 96 -24.55 11.44 -61.54
N LEU A 97 -24.13 12.20 -60.53
CA LEU A 97 -24.97 12.60 -59.40
C LEU A 97 -26.10 13.55 -59.83
N LEU A 98 -25.82 14.53 -60.68
CA LEU A 98 -26.86 15.41 -61.24
C LEU A 98 -27.88 14.60 -62.04
N LYS A 99 -27.44 13.64 -62.87
CA LYS A 99 -28.33 12.69 -63.56
C LYS A 99 -29.14 11.82 -62.61
N ARG A 100 -28.56 11.33 -61.51
CA ARG A 100 -29.26 10.51 -60.51
C ARG A 100 -30.30 11.30 -59.72
N PHE A 101 -30.04 12.58 -59.45
CA PHE A 101 -31.02 13.48 -58.84
C PHE A 101 -32.14 13.84 -59.81
N ASP A 102 -31.82 14.17 -61.07
CA ASP A 102 -32.81 14.45 -62.13
C ASP A 102 -33.73 13.25 -62.42
N ASN A 103 -33.22 12.01 -62.26
CA ASN A 103 -33.99 10.79 -62.49
C ASN A 103 -34.76 10.30 -61.26
N SER A 104 -34.58 10.92 -60.08
CA SER A 104 -35.26 10.47 -58.86
C SER A 104 -36.70 11.00 -58.80
N THR A 105 -37.66 10.08 -58.71
CA THR A 105 -39.10 10.35 -58.55
C THR A 105 -39.45 10.89 -57.15
N LEU A 106 -38.76 11.95 -56.70
CA LEU A 106 -39.10 12.77 -55.52
C LEU A 106 -39.60 14.12 -56.02
N GLY A 107 -40.72 14.10 -56.75
CA GLY A 107 -41.26 15.18 -57.57
C GLY A 107 -41.69 16.48 -56.87
N ILE A 108 -41.27 16.77 -55.64
CA ILE A 108 -41.62 18.00 -54.92
C ILE A 108 -40.39 18.79 -54.42
N LEU A 109 -39.17 18.25 -54.48
CA LEU A 109 -37.98 18.89 -53.88
C LEU A 109 -36.67 18.72 -54.69
N ASP A 110 -36.75 18.70 -56.02
CA ASP A 110 -35.55 18.75 -56.87
C ASP A 110 -34.77 20.06 -56.66
N PRO A 111 -33.46 20.02 -56.39
CA PRO A 111 -32.67 21.21 -56.06
C PRO A 111 -32.61 22.23 -57.20
N ILE A 112 -32.66 21.79 -58.46
CA ILE A 112 -32.75 22.66 -59.64
C ILE A 112 -34.15 23.28 -59.75
N ARG A 113 -35.21 22.55 -59.39
CA ARG A 113 -36.57 23.12 -59.28
C ARG A 113 -36.72 24.06 -58.09
N LEU A 114 -35.98 23.86 -57.00
CA LEU A 114 -35.94 24.77 -55.86
C LEU A 114 -35.30 26.11 -56.23
N VAL A 115 -34.24 26.11 -57.06
CA VAL A 115 -33.68 27.34 -57.64
C VAL A 115 -34.70 28.03 -58.56
N LYS A 116 -35.39 27.26 -59.42
CA LYS A 116 -36.47 27.80 -60.28
C LYS A 116 -37.67 28.33 -59.49
N ARG A 117 -38.04 27.71 -58.37
CA ARG A 117 -39.10 28.17 -57.47
C ARG A 117 -38.67 29.37 -56.63
N ALA A 118 -37.37 29.51 -56.38
CA ALA A 118 -36.80 30.63 -55.66
C ALA A 118 -36.78 31.92 -56.49
N ILE A 119 -36.80 31.83 -57.83
CA ILE A 119 -36.84 32.96 -58.76
C ILE A 119 -38.28 33.08 -59.33
N PRO A 120 -39.05 34.13 -58.99
CA PRO A 120 -40.44 34.28 -59.46
C PRO A 120 -40.51 34.58 -60.97
N ALA A 121 -41.63 34.19 -61.61
CA ALA A 121 -41.91 34.51 -63.01
C ALA A 121 -42.19 36.02 -63.27
N ASP A 122 -42.44 36.80 -62.21
CA ASP A 122 -42.80 38.22 -62.28
C ASP A 122 -41.60 39.17 -62.42
N ILE A 123 -40.37 38.66 -62.35
CA ILE A 123 -39.15 39.46 -62.52
C ILE A 123 -38.55 39.08 -63.89
N PRO A 124 -38.20 40.03 -64.78
CA PRO A 124 -37.64 39.73 -66.10
C PRO A 124 -36.17 39.27 -65.99
N LEU A 125 -35.95 38.14 -65.30
CA LEU A 125 -34.65 37.53 -65.06
C LEU A 125 -34.57 36.23 -65.85
N LYS A 126 -33.69 36.20 -66.85
CA LYS A 126 -33.43 34.98 -67.61
C LYS A 126 -32.25 34.25 -66.98
N VAL A 127 -32.51 33.10 -66.34
CA VAL A 127 -31.44 32.24 -65.82
C VAL A 127 -30.71 31.62 -67.01
N THR A 128 -29.43 31.95 -67.16
CA THR A 128 -28.59 31.46 -68.26
C THR A 128 -27.88 30.17 -67.85
N GLU A 129 -27.37 30.08 -66.63
CA GLU A 129 -26.55 28.95 -66.19
C GLU A 129 -26.69 28.66 -64.69
N ILE A 130 -26.63 27.37 -64.31
CA ILE A 130 -26.62 26.92 -62.91
C ILE A 130 -25.40 26.02 -62.69
N LEU A 131 -24.49 26.45 -61.81
CA LEU A 131 -23.24 25.77 -61.47
C LEU A 131 -23.27 25.28 -60.01
N PRO A 132 -23.57 23.99 -59.77
CA PRO A 132 -23.66 23.45 -58.42
C PRO A 132 -22.28 23.28 -57.76
N ARG A 133 -22.17 23.67 -56.49
CA ARG A 133 -20.96 23.57 -55.67
C ARG A 133 -21.20 22.68 -54.45
N LEU A 134 -21.02 21.36 -54.65
CA LEU A 134 -21.36 20.33 -53.66
C LEU A 134 -20.55 20.42 -52.35
N LYS A 135 -19.27 20.83 -52.42
CA LYS A 135 -18.41 21.01 -51.22
C LYS A 135 -18.98 22.05 -50.25
N ASP A 136 -19.60 23.10 -50.80
CA ASP A 136 -20.18 24.22 -50.05
C ASP A 136 -21.70 24.03 -49.83
N GLY A 137 -22.31 23.02 -50.46
CA GLY A 137 -23.71 22.67 -50.30
C GLY A 137 -24.69 23.70 -50.92
N GLY A 138 -24.26 24.40 -51.97
CA GLY A 138 -25.02 25.46 -52.67
C GLY A 138 -24.77 25.45 -54.20
N ALA A 139 -25.24 26.47 -54.91
CA ALA A 139 -25.03 26.62 -56.36
C ALA A 139 -24.88 28.10 -56.76
N TYR A 140 -24.03 28.37 -57.76
CA TYR A 140 -23.99 29.65 -58.46
C TYR A 140 -25.02 29.63 -59.59
N VAL A 141 -25.70 30.76 -59.78
CA VAL A 141 -26.74 30.92 -60.79
C VAL A 141 -26.43 32.21 -61.55
N LYS A 142 -26.15 32.09 -62.84
CA LYS A 142 -25.92 33.21 -63.74
C LYS A 142 -27.28 33.70 -64.26
N VAL A 143 -27.54 34.98 -64.09
CA VAL A 143 -28.83 35.60 -64.39
C VAL A 143 -28.63 36.81 -65.27
N GLN A 144 -29.33 36.86 -66.40
CA GLN A 144 -29.38 38.00 -67.30
C GLN A 144 -30.58 38.89 -66.92
N TYR A 145 -30.34 40.19 -66.80
CA TYR A 145 -31.34 41.19 -66.44
C TYR A 145 -31.38 42.34 -67.46
N ASP A 146 -32.49 43.07 -67.50
CA ASP A 146 -32.67 44.22 -68.40
C ASP A 146 -31.89 45.45 -67.90
N ALA A 147 -31.39 46.28 -68.81
CA ALA A 147 -30.42 47.35 -68.52
C ALA A 147 -30.96 48.48 -67.60
N SER A 148 -32.27 48.49 -67.31
CA SER A 148 -32.95 49.47 -66.45
C SER A 148 -32.98 49.09 -64.97
N VAL A 149 -32.49 47.90 -64.57
CA VAL A 149 -32.58 47.39 -63.19
C VAL A 149 -31.18 47.21 -62.57
N SER A 150 -30.98 47.71 -61.34
CA SER A 150 -29.71 47.54 -60.63
C SER A 150 -29.57 46.13 -60.01
N PRO A 151 -28.37 45.53 -59.99
CA PRO A 151 -28.12 44.22 -59.38
C PRO A 151 -28.46 44.15 -57.88
N SER A 152 -28.28 45.24 -57.15
CA SER A 152 -28.59 45.34 -55.72
C SER A 152 -30.10 45.32 -55.44
N ASP A 153 -30.92 45.89 -56.34
CA ASP A 153 -32.37 45.86 -56.20
C ASP A 153 -32.94 44.46 -56.47
N ILE A 154 -32.29 43.71 -57.36
CA ILE A 154 -32.59 42.29 -57.62
C ILE A 154 -32.30 41.47 -56.35
N GLU A 155 -31.15 41.67 -55.71
CA GLU A 155 -30.81 40.99 -54.45
C GLU A 155 -31.82 41.32 -53.34
N GLY A 156 -32.13 42.61 -53.15
CA GLY A 156 -33.06 43.06 -52.11
C GLY A 156 -34.47 42.52 -52.29
N THR A 157 -34.95 42.47 -53.52
CA THR A 157 -36.27 41.93 -53.87
C THR A 157 -36.32 40.41 -53.69
N LEU A 158 -35.28 39.69 -54.13
CA LEU A 158 -35.16 38.24 -53.97
C LEU A 158 -35.07 37.84 -52.49
N GLN A 159 -34.34 38.60 -51.67
CA GLN A 159 -34.24 38.37 -50.23
C GLN A 159 -35.54 38.58 -49.50
N ARG A 160 -36.25 39.69 -49.76
CA ARG A 160 -37.56 39.97 -49.13
C ARG A 160 -38.54 38.85 -49.45
N LYS A 161 -38.57 38.37 -50.70
CA LYS A 161 -39.45 37.26 -51.10
C LYS A 161 -39.06 35.93 -50.47
N LEU A 162 -37.77 35.58 -50.41
CA LEU A 162 -37.31 34.35 -49.73
C LEU A 162 -37.52 34.39 -48.19
N GLN A 163 -37.60 35.58 -47.59
CA GLN A 163 -38.00 35.75 -46.20
C GLN A 163 -39.50 35.56 -45.99
N GLN A 164 -40.34 36.07 -46.90
CA GLN A 164 -41.79 35.92 -46.86
C GLN A 164 -42.24 34.48 -47.16
N GLN A 165 -41.58 33.81 -48.12
CA GLN A 165 -41.85 32.42 -48.49
C GLN A 165 -40.56 31.58 -48.41
N PRO A 166 -40.20 31.07 -47.22
CA PRO A 166 -38.97 30.32 -47.05
C PRO A 166 -39.08 28.93 -47.69
N LEU A 167 -38.31 28.72 -48.75
CA LEU A 167 -38.14 27.39 -49.35
C LEU A 167 -37.20 26.56 -48.49
N LYS A 168 -37.73 25.51 -47.86
CA LYS A 168 -37.00 24.64 -46.92
C LYS A 168 -36.69 23.29 -47.59
N PRO A 169 -35.41 22.95 -47.80
CA PRO A 169 -35.02 21.61 -48.22
C PRO A 169 -35.35 20.58 -47.14
N TRP A 170 -35.64 19.34 -47.55
CA TRP A 170 -35.99 18.25 -46.63
C TRP A 170 -34.92 17.96 -45.56
N PHE A 171 -33.64 18.13 -45.91
CA PHE A 171 -32.51 17.88 -45.01
C PHE A 171 -32.24 19.04 -44.03
N SER A 172 -32.92 20.17 -44.19
CA SER A 172 -32.75 21.36 -43.34
C SER A 172 -34.09 22.07 -43.06
N PRO A 173 -35.06 21.39 -42.41
CA PRO A 173 -36.43 21.88 -42.24
C PRO A 173 -36.54 23.16 -41.40
N PHE A 174 -35.50 23.49 -40.64
CA PHE A 174 -35.43 24.68 -39.79
C PHE A 174 -34.72 25.88 -40.44
N ARG A 175 -34.22 25.76 -41.68
CA ARG A 175 -33.55 26.87 -42.39
C ARG A 175 -33.96 26.92 -43.86
N GLY A 176 -34.48 28.07 -44.30
CA GLY A 176 -34.78 28.32 -45.71
C GLY A 176 -33.51 28.55 -46.55
N ILE A 177 -33.66 28.41 -47.86
CA ILE A 177 -32.67 28.79 -48.87
C ILE A 177 -32.42 30.30 -48.79
N LYS A 178 -31.16 30.72 -48.92
CA LYS A 178 -30.77 32.13 -49.02
C LYS A 178 -30.04 32.36 -50.33
N ALA A 179 -30.37 33.44 -51.02
CA ALA A 179 -29.71 33.87 -52.23
C ALA A 179 -29.07 35.25 -52.02
N ARG A 180 -27.84 35.41 -52.49
CA ARG A 180 -27.10 36.69 -52.45
C ARG A 180 -26.36 36.91 -53.75
N LEU A 181 -26.15 38.19 -54.07
CA LEU A 181 -25.30 38.59 -55.19
C LEU A 181 -23.84 38.24 -54.89
N VAL A 182 -23.12 37.88 -55.94
CA VAL A 182 -21.69 37.63 -55.88
C VAL A 182 -20.99 38.74 -56.66
N ASP A 183 -20.27 39.58 -55.93
CA ASP A 183 -19.57 40.73 -56.49
C ASP A 183 -18.17 40.29 -56.92
N PHE A 184 -18.04 39.79 -58.15
CA PHE A 184 -16.75 39.51 -58.76
C PHE A 184 -16.28 40.71 -59.57
N VAL A 185 -15.24 41.39 -59.07
CA VAL A 185 -14.54 42.41 -59.85
C VAL A 185 -13.21 41.81 -60.33
N PRO A 186 -12.96 41.72 -61.65
CA PRO A 186 -11.68 41.22 -62.14
C PRO A 186 -10.57 42.18 -61.73
N SER A 187 -9.53 41.64 -61.09
CA SER A 187 -8.39 42.42 -60.62
C SER A 187 -7.21 42.32 -61.58
N THR A 188 -6.53 43.43 -61.85
CA THR A 188 -5.16 43.44 -62.38
C THR A 188 -4.18 43.16 -61.24
N PRO A 189 -3.31 42.13 -61.33
CA PRO A 189 -2.35 41.82 -60.27
C PRO A 189 -1.19 42.84 -60.29
N GLY A 190 -0.87 43.46 -59.14
CA GLY A 190 0.36 44.27 -59.07
C GLY A 190 0.61 45.15 -57.83
N ALA A 191 -0.36 45.42 -56.96
CA ALA A 191 -0.19 46.37 -55.84
C ALA A 191 0.00 45.70 -54.46
N THR A 192 0.74 46.37 -53.57
CA THR A 192 0.91 45.97 -52.16
C THR A 192 -0.41 46.11 -51.40
N PRO A 193 -0.92 45.06 -50.75
CA PRO A 193 -2.23 45.08 -50.08
C PRO A 193 -2.21 45.95 -48.81
N VAL A 194 -3.27 46.74 -48.61
CA VAL A 194 -3.46 47.58 -47.41
C VAL A 194 -4.09 46.76 -46.29
N GLU A 195 -3.65 46.99 -45.05
CA GLU A 195 -4.24 46.36 -43.86
C GLU A 195 -5.66 46.91 -43.61
N LEU A 196 -6.65 46.01 -43.57
CA LEU A 196 -8.04 46.38 -43.30
C LEU A 196 -8.29 46.43 -41.78
N SER A 197 -9.01 47.45 -41.33
CA SER A 197 -9.43 47.57 -39.93
C SER A 197 -10.45 46.49 -39.55
N GLU A 198 -10.51 46.17 -38.25
CA GLU A 198 -11.49 45.23 -37.71
C GLU A 198 -12.93 45.70 -37.96
N GLU A 199 -13.19 47.00 -37.90
CA GLU A 199 -14.51 47.60 -38.17
C GLU A 199 -14.95 47.41 -39.62
N THR A 200 -14.02 47.56 -40.56
CA THR A 200 -14.28 47.31 -41.99
C THR A 200 -14.58 45.84 -42.21
N LEU A 201 -13.79 44.93 -41.63
CA LEU A 201 -14.06 43.49 -41.69
C LEU A 201 -15.40 43.13 -41.04
N TYR A 202 -15.73 43.73 -39.89
CA TYR A 202 -17.02 43.51 -39.25
C TYR A 202 -18.17 43.96 -40.15
N SER A 203 -18.11 45.18 -40.71
CA SER A 203 -19.18 45.72 -41.57
C SER A 203 -19.42 44.89 -42.84
N LEU A 204 -18.36 44.37 -43.46
CA LEU A 204 -18.42 43.52 -44.64
C LEU A 204 -19.01 42.14 -44.32
N PHE A 205 -18.50 41.47 -43.28
CA PHE A 205 -18.87 40.09 -42.96
C PHE A 205 -20.18 39.96 -42.17
N ARG A 206 -20.60 41.01 -41.45
CA ARG A 206 -21.82 41.01 -40.62
C ARG A 206 -23.10 40.82 -41.45
N LYS A 207 -23.10 41.25 -42.71
CA LYS A 207 -24.23 41.09 -43.65
C LYS A 207 -24.58 39.62 -43.90
N TYR A 208 -23.63 38.71 -43.75
CA TYR A 208 -23.79 37.28 -44.07
C TYR A 208 -24.21 36.43 -42.87
N GLY A 209 -23.93 36.88 -41.64
CA GLY A 209 -24.30 36.16 -40.41
C GLY A 209 -23.89 36.89 -39.13
N LYS A 210 -24.22 36.29 -37.97
CA LYS A 210 -23.66 36.75 -36.69
C LYS A 210 -22.20 36.30 -36.64
N ILE A 211 -21.28 37.24 -36.44
CA ILE A 211 -19.86 36.93 -36.26
C ILE A 211 -19.67 36.47 -34.81
N ALA A 212 -18.93 35.39 -34.60
CA ALA A 212 -18.57 34.90 -33.27
C ALA A 212 -17.35 35.65 -32.73
N ASP A 213 -16.34 35.83 -33.59
CA ASP A 213 -15.07 36.43 -33.24
C ASP A 213 -14.32 36.88 -34.49
N ILE A 214 -13.52 37.95 -34.38
CA ILE A 214 -12.57 38.40 -35.40
C ILE A 214 -11.20 38.42 -34.73
N LEU A 215 -10.34 37.47 -35.10
CA LEU A 215 -9.00 37.35 -34.54
C LEU A 215 -8.00 37.91 -35.56
N PRO A 216 -7.56 39.18 -35.43
CA PRO A 216 -6.46 39.69 -36.23
C PRO A 216 -5.16 38.97 -35.86
N GLN A 217 -4.22 38.93 -36.79
CA GLN A 217 -2.87 38.43 -36.48
C GLN A 217 -2.21 39.29 -35.38
N PRO A 218 -1.42 38.68 -34.48
CA PRO A 218 -0.61 39.41 -33.51
C PRO A 218 0.35 40.37 -34.22
N TRP A 219 0.61 41.55 -33.63
CA TRP A 219 1.44 42.60 -34.23
C TRP A 219 2.88 42.18 -34.55
N ASP A 220 3.38 41.10 -33.93
CA ASP A 220 4.74 40.56 -34.05
C ASP A 220 4.91 39.49 -35.16
N SER A 221 3.84 39.13 -35.89
CA SER A 221 3.95 38.10 -36.94
C SER A 221 4.60 38.63 -38.22
N LYS A 222 5.62 37.93 -38.73
CA LYS A 222 6.35 38.26 -39.98
C LYS A 222 5.68 37.75 -41.27
N GLU A 223 4.49 37.17 -41.19
CA GLU A 223 3.79 36.61 -42.34
C GLU A 223 3.10 37.70 -43.16
N THR A 224 3.53 37.89 -44.41
CA THR A 224 2.91 38.80 -45.39
C THR A 224 2.32 38.00 -46.56
N PRO A 225 1.09 38.30 -47.03
CA PRO A 225 0.17 39.34 -46.56
C PRO A 225 -0.47 39.00 -45.21
N ARG A 226 -0.73 40.02 -44.38
CA ARG A 226 -1.44 39.83 -43.11
C ARG A 226 -2.85 39.31 -43.35
N PHE A 227 -3.28 38.38 -42.50
CA PHE A 227 -4.64 37.84 -42.55
C PHE A 227 -5.35 38.00 -41.20
N ALA A 228 -6.68 37.98 -41.23
CA ALA A 228 -7.52 37.92 -40.04
C ALA A 228 -8.40 36.66 -40.08
N GLN A 229 -8.59 36.01 -38.94
CA GLN A 229 -9.46 34.84 -38.83
C GLN A 229 -10.84 35.26 -38.37
N ILE A 230 -11.85 35.05 -39.21
CA ILE A 230 -13.23 35.39 -38.90
C ILE A 230 -13.99 34.12 -38.55
N GLY A 231 -14.44 34.03 -37.29
CA GLY A 231 -15.25 32.93 -36.79
C GLY A 231 -16.74 33.22 -36.96
N PHE A 232 -17.46 32.33 -37.63
CA PHE A 232 -18.93 32.30 -37.56
C PHE A 232 -19.40 31.16 -36.64
N PRO A 233 -20.47 31.34 -35.84
CA PRO A 233 -21.07 30.26 -35.06
C PRO A 233 -21.61 29.13 -35.96
N ARG A 234 -21.99 29.47 -37.20
CA ARG A 234 -22.59 28.54 -38.17
C ARG A 234 -21.70 28.44 -39.41
N VAL A 235 -21.41 27.20 -39.81
CA VAL A 235 -20.59 26.90 -41.01
C VAL A 235 -21.21 27.47 -42.29
N ARG A 236 -22.54 27.42 -42.42
CA ARG A 236 -23.28 27.95 -43.57
C ARG A 236 -23.11 29.46 -43.76
N ASP A 237 -23.01 30.21 -42.66
CA ASP A 237 -22.85 31.67 -42.73
C ASP A 237 -21.41 32.01 -43.19
N ALA A 238 -20.41 31.23 -42.76
CA ALA A 238 -19.04 31.31 -43.28
C ALA A 238 -18.95 30.89 -44.75
N ILE A 239 -19.73 29.90 -45.18
CA ILE A 239 -19.80 29.47 -46.59
C ILE A 239 -20.36 30.59 -47.47
N MET A 240 -21.49 31.19 -47.05
CA MET A 240 -22.09 32.32 -47.75
C MET A 240 -21.12 33.50 -47.85
N ALA A 241 -20.50 33.89 -46.73
CA ALA A 241 -19.55 35.00 -46.72
C ALA A 241 -18.35 34.75 -47.64
N ARG A 242 -17.80 33.51 -47.64
CA ARG A 242 -16.71 33.15 -48.54
C ARG A 242 -17.14 33.25 -50.00
N ASN A 243 -18.26 32.65 -50.38
CA ASN A 243 -18.64 32.56 -51.80
C ASN A 243 -19.11 33.89 -52.39
N CYS A 244 -19.57 34.84 -51.57
CA CYS A 244 -19.97 36.18 -52.00
C CYS A 244 -18.82 37.22 -51.99
N LEU A 245 -17.89 37.16 -51.03
CA LEU A 245 -16.83 38.17 -50.86
C LEU A 245 -15.46 37.74 -51.41
N HIS A 246 -15.28 36.48 -51.81
CA HIS A 246 -14.00 36.03 -52.35
C HIS A 246 -13.73 36.71 -53.70
N GLY A 247 -12.64 37.46 -53.81
CA GLY A 247 -12.31 38.25 -54.99
C GLY A 247 -12.97 39.64 -55.04
N PHE A 248 -13.65 40.05 -53.96
CA PHE A 248 -14.20 41.40 -53.82
C PHE A 248 -13.07 42.43 -53.67
N VAL A 249 -13.13 43.52 -54.43
CA VAL A 249 -12.20 44.66 -54.33
C VAL A 249 -12.82 45.69 -53.39
N VAL A 250 -12.19 45.90 -52.23
CA VAL A 250 -12.56 46.98 -51.30
C VAL A 250 -12.06 48.29 -51.91
N THR A 251 -12.98 49.21 -52.21
CA THR A 251 -12.66 50.53 -52.77
C THR A 251 -12.13 51.49 -51.69
N GLU A 252 -11.56 52.62 -52.12
CA GLU A 252 -11.03 53.65 -51.21
C GLU A 252 -12.07 54.11 -50.17
N ALA A 253 -13.34 54.28 -50.59
CA ALA A 253 -14.45 54.66 -49.71
C ALA A 253 -14.78 53.64 -48.60
N MET A 254 -14.37 52.38 -48.77
CA MET A 254 -14.56 51.30 -47.80
C MET A 254 -13.27 50.96 -47.04
N GLY A 255 -12.23 51.79 -47.14
CA GLY A 255 -10.95 51.60 -46.43
C GLY A 255 -9.96 50.68 -47.15
N GLY A 256 -10.13 50.44 -48.45
CA GLY A 256 -9.29 49.51 -49.24
C GLY A 256 -8.02 50.10 -49.86
N GLY A 257 -7.67 51.35 -49.54
CA GLY A 257 -6.52 52.06 -50.12
C GLY A 257 -6.77 52.61 -51.54
N LYS A 258 -5.78 53.36 -52.08
CA LYS A 258 -5.90 54.08 -53.36
C LYS A 258 -6.10 53.17 -54.58
N ASP A 259 -5.47 51.99 -54.57
CA ASP A 259 -5.56 51.02 -55.67
C ASP A 259 -6.61 49.91 -55.43
N GLY A 260 -7.29 49.96 -54.27
CA GLY A 260 -8.23 48.94 -53.80
C GLY A 260 -7.55 47.65 -53.30
N THR A 261 -8.18 46.98 -52.34
CA THR A 261 -7.64 45.74 -51.73
C THR A 261 -8.53 44.54 -52.04
N VAL A 262 -7.96 43.46 -52.58
CA VAL A 262 -8.69 42.23 -52.95
C VAL A 262 -8.79 41.27 -51.76
N LEU A 263 -9.99 40.84 -51.41
CA LEU A 263 -10.21 39.86 -50.35
C LEU A 263 -10.01 38.41 -50.82
N ARG A 264 -8.96 37.75 -50.30
CA ARG A 264 -8.71 36.31 -50.52
C ARG A 264 -9.14 35.48 -49.31
N LEU A 265 -10.25 34.75 -49.46
CA LEU A 265 -10.84 33.96 -48.37
C LEU A 265 -10.56 32.46 -48.48
N SER A 266 -9.99 31.87 -47.42
CA SER A 266 -9.71 30.44 -47.26
C SER A 266 -10.36 29.87 -45.99
N TYR A 267 -10.60 28.55 -45.95
CA TYR A 267 -11.12 27.89 -44.75
C TYR A 267 -9.99 27.42 -43.84
N VAL A 268 -10.10 27.71 -42.54
CA VAL A 268 -9.21 27.19 -41.50
C VAL A 268 -9.84 25.98 -40.81
N ARG A 269 -9.05 24.91 -40.61
CA ARG A 269 -9.51 23.71 -39.89
C ARG A 269 -9.66 24.03 -38.39
N ARG A 270 -10.89 24.05 -37.88
CA ARG A 270 -11.14 24.19 -36.43
C ARG A 270 -10.74 22.90 -35.72
N VAL A 271 -9.67 22.93 -34.92
CA VAL A 271 -9.21 21.78 -34.12
C VAL A 271 -10.22 21.55 -33.00
N LYS A 272 -11.13 20.58 -33.16
CA LYS A 272 -11.94 20.05 -32.06
C LYS A 272 -11.22 18.86 -31.44
N ALA A 273 -10.20 19.11 -30.63
CA ALA A 273 -9.55 18.10 -29.81
C ALA A 273 -9.97 18.30 -28.33
N HIS A 274 -10.75 17.35 -27.82
CA HIS A 274 -11.18 17.14 -26.44
C HIS A 274 -10.79 18.22 -25.40
N SER A 275 -11.67 19.21 -25.21
CA SER A 275 -11.56 20.21 -24.15
C SER A 275 -11.35 19.61 -22.76
N ILE A 276 -11.89 18.40 -22.51
CA ILE A 276 -11.73 17.68 -21.23
C ILE A 276 -10.33 17.12 -21.09
N TRP A 277 -9.75 16.52 -22.14
CA TRP A 277 -8.38 16.02 -22.10
C TRP A 277 -7.38 17.16 -21.96
N ASN A 278 -7.57 18.25 -22.71
CA ASN A 278 -6.74 19.44 -22.58
C ASN A 278 -6.83 20.04 -21.18
N TRP A 279 -8.04 20.10 -20.58
CA TRP A 279 -8.24 20.56 -19.20
C TRP A 279 -7.62 19.62 -18.16
N LEU A 280 -7.76 18.31 -18.34
CA LEU A 280 -7.17 17.28 -17.48
C LEU A 280 -5.63 17.37 -17.49
N THR A 281 -5.04 17.61 -18.67
CA THR A 281 -3.60 17.78 -18.84
C THR A 281 -3.10 19.18 -18.47
N SER A 282 -3.94 20.22 -18.49
CA SER A 282 -3.55 21.60 -18.17
C SER A 282 -3.63 21.94 -16.68
N HIS A 283 -4.32 21.12 -15.86
CA HIS A 283 -4.42 21.31 -14.41
C HIS A 283 -3.97 20.08 -13.59
N PRO A 284 -2.73 19.61 -13.75
CA PRO A 284 -2.21 18.45 -13.02
C PRO A 284 -2.27 18.64 -11.49
N ARG A 285 -2.16 19.89 -11.01
CA ARG A 285 -2.25 20.24 -9.57
C ARG A 285 -3.58 19.93 -8.92
N ILE A 286 -4.68 19.88 -9.68
CA ILE A 286 -6.04 19.61 -9.15
C ILE A 286 -6.42 18.16 -9.44
N VAL A 287 -6.09 17.68 -10.63
CA VAL A 287 -6.49 16.35 -11.12
C VAL A 287 -5.76 15.23 -10.38
N ILE A 288 -4.44 15.36 -10.16
CA ILE A 288 -3.65 14.29 -9.53
C ILE A 288 -4.14 14.02 -8.09
N PRO A 289 -4.36 15.04 -7.22
CA PRO A 289 -4.92 14.80 -5.88
C PRO A 289 -6.33 14.18 -5.90
N ILE A 290 -7.22 14.64 -6.78
CA ILE A 290 -8.59 14.08 -6.89
C ILE A 290 -8.55 12.63 -7.36
N LEU A 291 -7.71 12.31 -8.35
CA LEU A 291 -7.56 10.95 -8.85
C LEU A 291 -6.94 10.03 -7.78
N ALA A 292 -5.92 10.51 -7.05
CA ALA A 292 -5.34 9.77 -5.93
C ALA A 292 -6.36 9.52 -4.82
N ALA A 293 -7.18 10.51 -4.47
CA ALA A 293 -8.25 10.36 -3.48
C ALA A 293 -9.33 9.36 -3.93
N LEU A 294 -9.74 9.40 -5.20
CA LEU A 294 -10.69 8.43 -5.76
C LEU A 294 -10.11 7.01 -5.78
N LEU A 295 -8.85 6.84 -6.17
CA LEU A 295 -8.18 5.54 -6.16
C LEU A 295 -8.01 5.00 -4.73
N ALA A 296 -7.65 5.85 -3.77
CA ALA A 296 -7.57 5.47 -2.36
C ALA A 296 -8.94 5.08 -1.80
N GLY A 297 -9.98 5.87 -2.06
CA GLY A 297 -11.36 5.59 -1.63
C GLY A 297 -11.92 4.30 -2.24
N ALA A 298 -11.73 4.08 -3.54
CA ALA A 298 -12.13 2.85 -4.21
C ALA A 298 -11.37 1.63 -3.66
N SER A 299 -10.07 1.78 -3.34
CA SER A 299 -9.27 0.71 -2.76
C SER A 299 -9.80 0.30 -1.37
N VAL A 300 -10.10 1.25 -0.49
CA VAL A 300 -10.68 0.98 0.84
C VAL A 300 -12.04 0.27 0.70
N MET A 301 -12.92 0.79 -0.17
CA MET A 301 -14.26 0.22 -0.39
C MET A 301 -14.23 -1.22 -0.89
N ILE A 302 -13.26 -1.58 -1.73
CA ILE A 302 -13.14 -2.93 -2.30
C ILE A 302 -12.37 -3.87 -1.36
N PHE A 303 -11.22 -3.44 -0.84
CA PHE A 303 -10.30 -4.33 -0.15
C PHE A 303 -10.63 -4.54 1.33
N ASP A 304 -11.25 -3.60 2.03
CA ASP A 304 -11.57 -3.77 3.46
C ASP A 304 -12.60 -4.89 3.71
N PRO A 305 -13.68 -5.02 2.93
CA PRO A 305 -14.57 -6.18 3.05
C PRO A 305 -13.86 -7.51 2.79
N ILE A 306 -12.95 -7.54 1.81
CA ILE A 306 -12.15 -8.73 1.48
C ILE A 306 -11.22 -9.07 2.65
N ARG A 307 -10.53 -8.08 3.22
CA ARG A 307 -9.66 -8.24 4.39
C ARG A 307 -10.45 -8.75 5.59
N LYS A 308 -11.62 -8.17 5.87
CA LYS A 308 -12.52 -8.62 6.93
C LYS A 308 -12.91 -10.09 6.75
N PHE A 309 -13.24 -10.50 5.51
CA PHE A 309 -13.55 -11.90 5.20
C PHE A 309 -12.36 -12.83 5.47
N PHE A 310 -11.15 -12.49 5.01
CA PHE A 310 -9.97 -13.33 5.24
C PHE A 310 -9.60 -13.45 6.72
N ILE A 311 -9.78 -12.37 7.50
CA ILE A 311 -9.57 -12.40 8.96
C ILE A 311 -10.60 -13.33 9.62
N LYS A 312 -11.90 -13.19 9.30
CA LYS A 312 -12.94 -14.11 9.82
C LYS A 312 -12.61 -15.56 9.49
N ALA A 313 -12.21 -15.82 8.26
CA ALA A 313 -11.85 -17.15 7.79
C ALA A 313 -10.60 -17.72 8.50
N HIS A 314 -9.66 -16.85 8.89
CA HIS A 314 -8.49 -17.21 9.68
C HIS A 314 -8.87 -17.59 11.12
N ILE A 315 -9.70 -16.77 11.79
CA ILE A 315 -10.15 -16.95 13.17
C ILE A 315 -11.03 -18.20 13.33
N GLN A 316 -12.00 -18.39 12.43
CA GLN A 316 -12.92 -19.54 12.48
C GLN A 316 -12.25 -20.86 12.10
N HIS A 317 -10.98 -20.82 11.67
CA HIS A 317 -10.29 -21.95 11.02
C HIS A 317 -11.11 -22.61 9.90
N SER A 318 -12.06 -21.88 9.32
CA SER A 318 -13.03 -22.40 8.33
C SER A 318 -12.40 -22.70 6.97
N LEU A 319 -11.14 -22.32 6.79
CA LEU A 319 -10.29 -22.71 5.67
C LEU A 319 -9.37 -23.89 6.02
N ARG A 320 -9.87 -24.94 6.67
CA ARG A 320 -9.30 -26.29 6.58
C ARG A 320 -9.48 -26.84 5.15
N PHE A 321 -8.90 -26.16 4.15
CA PHE A 321 -8.76 -26.70 2.80
C PHE A 321 -7.90 -27.98 2.78
N THR A 322 -7.22 -28.30 3.88
CA THR A 322 -6.47 -29.55 4.12
C THR A 322 -7.32 -30.83 4.05
N GLU A 323 -8.65 -30.74 4.15
CA GLU A 323 -9.55 -31.89 3.98
C GLU A 323 -10.14 -32.01 2.56
N SER A 324 -9.97 -31.00 1.71
CA SER A 324 -10.46 -31.04 0.33
C SER A 324 -9.63 -32.01 -0.53
N ARG A 325 -10.30 -32.84 -1.33
CA ARG A 325 -9.65 -33.80 -2.25
C ARG A 325 -8.63 -33.14 -3.18
N ILE A 326 -8.87 -31.87 -3.54
CA ILE A 326 -8.04 -31.06 -4.45
C ILE A 326 -6.71 -30.67 -3.79
N TYR A 327 -6.73 -30.29 -2.50
CA TYR A 327 -5.51 -30.00 -1.75
C TYR A 327 -4.69 -31.26 -1.48
N LYS A 328 -5.34 -32.38 -1.16
CA LYS A 328 -4.66 -33.69 -1.02
C LYS A 328 -4.01 -34.13 -2.34
N TRP A 329 -4.69 -33.93 -3.47
CA TRP A 329 -4.14 -34.19 -4.80
C TRP A 329 -2.93 -33.29 -5.13
N PHE A 330 -3.02 -31.99 -4.85
CA PHE A 330 -1.91 -31.05 -5.08
C PHE A 330 -0.69 -31.34 -4.19
N LYS A 331 -0.93 -31.74 -2.93
CA LYS A 331 0.12 -32.19 -2.01
C LYS A 331 0.75 -33.51 -2.46
N SER A 332 -0.03 -34.47 -2.97
CA SER A 332 0.49 -35.75 -3.47
C SER A 332 1.43 -35.62 -4.68
N GLN A 333 1.38 -34.48 -5.40
CA GLN A 333 2.30 -34.17 -6.49
C GLN A 333 3.57 -33.41 -6.05
N THR A 334 3.63 -32.96 -4.79
CA THR A 334 4.75 -32.16 -4.26
C THR A 334 5.48 -32.82 -3.08
N ASP A 335 5.07 -34.02 -2.66
CA ASP A 335 5.73 -34.85 -1.64
C ASP A 335 7.02 -35.54 -2.17
N GLY A 336 7.91 -34.73 -2.75
CA GLY A 336 9.36 -35.03 -2.83
C GLY A 336 10.17 -34.29 -1.76
N PHE A 337 9.53 -33.49 -0.90
CA PHE A 337 10.18 -32.78 0.20
C PHE A 337 9.42 -33.00 1.50
N THR A 338 10.08 -33.74 2.39
CA THR A 338 9.76 -34.00 3.80
C THR A 338 9.06 -32.83 4.51
N PHE A 339 7.75 -32.96 4.76
CA PHE A 339 7.02 -32.08 5.67
C PHE A 339 5.96 -32.83 6.49
N GLY A 340 6.27 -33.13 7.76
CA GLY A 340 5.25 -33.14 8.82
C GLY A 340 5.07 -34.39 9.68
N ARG A 341 6.09 -34.79 10.45
CA ARG A 341 5.88 -35.41 11.78
C ARG A 341 5.37 -34.33 12.75
N LYS A 342 4.06 -34.15 12.87
CA LYS A 342 3.45 -33.23 13.87
C LYS A 342 2.44 -33.89 14.80
N LYS A 343 2.33 -35.23 14.74
CA LYS A 343 1.42 -36.03 15.59
C LYS A 343 2.13 -36.72 16.76
N GLU A 344 3.41 -36.41 16.98
CA GLU A 344 4.29 -37.14 17.93
C GLU A 344 4.36 -36.52 19.34
N LEU A 345 3.63 -35.44 19.68
CA LEU A 345 3.72 -34.78 21.01
C LEU A 345 2.68 -35.25 22.05
N GLY A 346 1.65 -36.02 21.70
CA GLY A 346 0.46 -36.19 22.56
C GLY A 346 0.62 -37.04 23.84
N GLY A 347 1.50 -38.05 23.86
CA GLY A 347 1.54 -39.06 24.94
C GLY A 347 2.13 -38.54 26.25
N GLY A 348 3.43 -38.24 26.28
CA GLY A 348 4.14 -37.75 27.47
C GLY A 348 3.64 -36.43 28.08
N LEU A 349 3.06 -35.53 27.27
CA LEU A 349 2.53 -34.24 27.70
C LEU A 349 1.32 -34.36 28.64
N SER A 350 0.49 -35.39 28.48
CA SER A 350 -0.66 -35.65 29.35
C SER A 350 -0.30 -35.76 30.84
N THR A 351 0.89 -36.29 31.15
CA THR A 351 1.37 -36.47 32.53
C THR A 351 1.79 -35.15 33.15
N VAL A 352 2.40 -34.26 32.37
CA VAL A 352 2.74 -32.89 32.78
C VAL A 352 1.46 -32.10 33.07
N TRP A 353 0.42 -32.29 32.26
CA TRP A 353 -0.85 -31.61 32.45
C TRP A 353 -1.62 -32.09 33.67
N ASN A 354 -1.44 -33.34 34.09
CA ASN A 354 -2.02 -33.82 35.36
C ASN A 354 -1.51 -33.04 36.57
N HIS A 355 -0.23 -32.67 36.59
CA HIS A 355 0.35 -31.82 37.65
C HIS A 355 -0.11 -30.36 37.59
N ARG A 356 -0.63 -29.90 36.45
CA ARG A 356 -1.06 -28.51 36.23
C ARG A 356 -2.58 -28.38 36.07
N ARG A 357 -3.35 -29.39 36.48
CA ARG A 357 -4.82 -29.39 36.38
C ARG A 357 -5.46 -28.21 37.10
N ASP A 358 -4.93 -27.81 38.24
CA ASP A 358 -5.47 -26.68 39.00
C ASP A 358 -5.35 -25.36 38.22
N ALA A 359 -4.19 -25.10 37.61
CA ALA A 359 -3.95 -23.93 36.78
C ALA A 359 -4.81 -23.96 35.50
N ILE A 360 -4.94 -25.13 34.86
CA ILE A 360 -5.80 -25.32 33.68
C ILE A 360 -7.27 -25.09 34.04
N GLY A 361 -7.73 -25.65 35.16
CA GLY A 361 -9.10 -25.50 35.65
C GLY A 361 -9.43 -24.06 36.05
N GLN A 362 -8.49 -23.34 36.69
CA GLN A 362 -8.64 -21.91 36.97
C GLN A 362 -8.76 -21.09 35.68
N LEU A 363 -7.91 -21.38 34.68
CA LEU A 363 -7.96 -20.70 33.38
C LEU A 363 -9.29 -20.97 32.66
N GLN A 364 -9.75 -22.22 32.62
CA GLN A 364 -11.04 -22.59 32.04
C GLN A 364 -12.20 -21.89 32.75
N GLY A 365 -12.21 -21.90 34.08
CA GLY A 365 -13.23 -21.20 34.87
C GLY A 365 -13.26 -19.69 34.64
N TRP A 366 -12.11 -19.06 34.39
CA TRP A 366 -12.07 -17.64 34.01
C TRP A 366 -12.58 -17.37 32.60
N LEU A 367 -12.45 -18.33 31.69
CA LEU A 367 -12.92 -18.21 30.31
C LEU A 367 -14.41 -18.59 30.16
N ASP A 368 -14.96 -19.40 31.04
CA ASP A 368 -16.40 -19.72 31.07
C ASP A 368 -17.22 -18.60 31.74
N GLY A 369 -16.60 -17.79 32.61
CA GLY A 369 -17.23 -16.62 33.21
C GLY A 369 -17.10 -15.35 32.36
N SER A 370 -17.98 -14.36 32.60
CA SER A 370 -17.80 -13.01 32.07
C SER A 370 -16.62 -12.33 32.77
N SER A 371 -15.48 -12.24 32.10
CA SER A 371 -14.31 -11.54 32.62
C SER A 371 -13.95 -10.35 31.73
N ASP A 372 -14.19 -9.15 32.23
CA ASP A 372 -13.81 -7.92 31.53
C ASP A 372 -12.33 -7.55 31.78
N ASN A 373 -11.46 -8.54 31.98
CA ASN A 373 -10.09 -8.29 32.40
C ASN A 373 -9.11 -9.19 31.66
N PHE A 374 -7.85 -8.76 31.61
CA PHE A 374 -6.79 -9.56 31.01
C PHE A 374 -6.45 -10.77 31.88
N ILE A 375 -6.22 -11.88 31.17
CA ILE A 375 -5.62 -13.07 31.74
C ILE A 375 -4.15 -13.06 31.34
N VAL A 376 -3.24 -13.08 32.30
CA VAL A 376 -1.80 -13.11 32.03
C VAL A 376 -1.25 -14.44 32.50
N VAL A 377 -0.66 -15.21 31.58
CA VAL A 377 0.11 -16.40 31.91
C VAL A 377 1.59 -16.02 31.87
N THR A 378 2.18 -15.92 33.04
CA THR A 378 3.60 -15.62 33.21
C THR A 378 4.37 -16.89 33.53
N GLY A 379 5.67 -16.88 33.25
CA GLY A 379 6.58 -17.99 33.50
C GLY A 379 7.78 -17.88 32.56
N PRO A 380 8.94 -18.47 32.88
CA PRO A 380 10.13 -18.23 32.06
C PRO A 380 9.97 -18.82 30.62
N ARG A 381 10.99 -18.78 29.77
CA ARG A 381 10.97 -19.38 28.41
C ARG A 381 11.10 -20.90 28.41
N GLY A 382 10.21 -21.61 27.73
CA GLY A 382 10.26 -23.08 27.68
C GLY A 382 9.56 -23.83 28.83
N SER A 383 8.67 -23.17 29.59
CA SER A 383 7.84 -23.83 30.61
C SER A 383 6.57 -24.48 30.04
N GLY A 384 6.34 -24.43 28.72
CA GLY A 384 5.14 -24.99 28.09
C GLY A 384 3.89 -24.09 28.19
N LYS A 385 4.03 -22.76 28.32
CA LYS A 385 2.89 -21.82 28.42
C LYS A 385 1.93 -21.91 27.23
N ALA A 386 2.48 -21.83 26.01
CA ALA A 386 1.69 -21.89 24.78
C ALA A 386 0.96 -23.23 24.66
N GLU A 387 1.62 -24.35 24.98
CA GLU A 387 1.03 -25.70 24.94
C GLU A 387 -0.07 -25.87 26.00
N MET A 388 0.13 -25.36 27.23
CA MET A 388 -0.90 -25.40 28.27
C MET A 388 -2.17 -24.65 27.85
N VAL A 389 -2.00 -23.46 27.25
CA VAL A 389 -3.13 -22.62 26.85
C VAL A 389 -3.79 -23.17 25.59
N LEU A 390 -3.03 -23.42 24.51
CA LEU A 390 -3.57 -23.80 23.21
C LEU A 390 -4.03 -25.27 23.16
N ASP A 391 -3.20 -26.20 23.66
CA ASP A 391 -3.44 -27.63 23.46
C ASP A 391 -4.26 -28.27 24.57
N GLN A 392 -4.34 -27.66 25.76
CA GLN A 392 -5.13 -28.18 26.88
C GLN A 392 -6.32 -27.29 27.20
N SER A 393 -6.08 -26.01 27.49
CA SER A 393 -7.12 -25.11 28.01
C SER A 393 -8.13 -24.71 26.93
N LEU A 394 -7.66 -24.54 25.70
CA LEU A 394 -8.46 -24.16 24.54
C LEU A 394 -8.77 -25.32 23.59
N ALA A 395 -8.46 -26.56 24.00
CA ALA A 395 -8.70 -27.75 23.19
C ALA A 395 -10.19 -27.88 22.84
N GLY A 396 -10.51 -27.89 21.54
CA GLY A 396 -11.88 -28.04 21.04
C GLY A 396 -12.72 -26.76 21.00
N ARG A 397 -12.20 -25.62 21.48
CA ARG A 397 -12.88 -24.33 21.29
C ARG A 397 -12.71 -23.81 19.87
N GLN A 398 -13.78 -23.21 19.35
CA GLN A 398 -13.77 -22.54 18.05
C GLN A 398 -13.42 -21.06 18.24
N ASN A 399 -12.97 -20.39 17.17
CA ASN A 399 -12.67 -18.95 17.15
C ASN A 399 -11.49 -18.53 18.03
N VAL A 400 -10.34 -19.20 17.91
CA VAL A 400 -9.11 -18.84 18.61
C VAL A 400 -8.17 -18.08 17.66
N LEU A 401 -7.73 -16.89 18.05
CA LEU A 401 -6.75 -16.10 17.33
C LEU A 401 -5.42 -16.09 18.10
N VAL A 402 -4.36 -16.61 17.49
CA VAL A 402 -3.02 -16.63 18.10
C VAL A 402 -2.12 -15.61 17.41
N ILE A 403 -1.61 -14.65 18.18
CA ILE A 403 -0.70 -13.60 17.71
C ILE A 403 0.67 -13.83 18.37
N ASP A 404 1.64 -14.33 17.61
CA ASP A 404 3.02 -14.45 18.08
C ASP A 404 3.78 -13.14 17.83
N CYS A 405 4.13 -12.44 18.92
CA CYS A 405 4.85 -11.17 18.87
C CYS A 405 6.32 -11.32 18.41
N ARG A 406 6.94 -12.50 18.58
CA ARG A 406 8.36 -12.71 18.28
C ARG A 406 8.71 -12.43 16.81
N PRO A 407 8.08 -13.07 15.80
CA PRO A 407 8.38 -12.81 14.40
C PRO A 407 7.95 -11.41 13.93
N ILE A 408 7.08 -10.72 14.67
CA ILE A 408 6.63 -9.35 14.36
C ILE A 408 7.71 -8.36 14.78
N VAL A 409 8.24 -8.50 15.99
CA VAL A 409 9.25 -7.60 16.55
C VAL A 409 10.64 -7.87 15.97
N ASP A 410 10.97 -9.13 15.69
CA ASP A 410 12.23 -9.51 15.05
C ASP A 410 12.30 -9.16 13.55
N ALA A 411 11.18 -8.75 12.93
CA ALA A 411 11.18 -8.36 11.53
C ALA A 411 12.03 -7.09 11.32
N SER A 412 12.93 -7.14 10.32
CA SER A 412 13.66 -5.95 9.89
C SER A 412 12.80 -5.10 8.96
N GLY A 413 12.73 -3.79 9.25
CA GLY A 413 11.98 -2.79 8.49
C GLY A 413 10.46 -2.78 8.73
N GLU A 414 9.83 -1.63 8.48
CA GLU A 414 8.39 -1.41 8.71
C GLU A 414 7.50 -2.37 7.90
N ALA A 415 7.82 -2.55 6.61
CA ALA A 415 7.09 -3.45 5.74
C ALA A 415 7.17 -4.92 6.20
N GLY A 416 8.30 -5.30 6.81
CA GLY A 416 8.48 -6.63 7.42
C GLY A 416 7.53 -6.82 8.60
N THR A 417 7.50 -5.86 9.52
CA THR A 417 6.60 -5.85 10.69
C THR A 417 5.14 -5.93 10.28
N ILE A 418 4.70 -5.11 9.31
CA ILE A 418 3.31 -5.09 8.81
C ILE A 418 2.93 -6.42 8.17
N LYS A 419 3.82 -7.01 7.36
CA LYS A 419 3.58 -8.30 6.71
C LYS A 419 3.45 -9.42 7.74
N ARG A 420 4.27 -9.42 8.79
CA ARG A 420 4.23 -10.42 9.87
C ARG A 420 2.99 -10.26 10.75
N LEU A 421 2.65 -9.03 11.13
CA LEU A 421 1.42 -8.73 11.87
C LEU A 421 0.18 -9.12 11.07
N GLY A 422 0.08 -8.70 9.81
CA GLY A 422 -1.03 -9.06 8.95
C GLY A 422 -1.11 -10.57 8.70
N GLY A 423 0.03 -11.27 8.63
CA GLY A 423 0.10 -12.73 8.58
C GLY A 423 -0.43 -13.41 9.85
N ALA A 424 -0.08 -12.89 11.03
CA ALA A 424 -0.53 -13.42 12.33
C ALA A 424 -2.04 -13.26 12.52
N VAL A 425 -2.63 -12.21 11.95
CA VAL A 425 -4.05 -11.90 12.12
C VAL A 425 -4.92 -12.39 10.94
N GLY A 426 -4.30 -12.83 9.85
CA GLY A 426 -4.99 -13.23 8.62
C GLY A 426 -5.45 -12.06 7.74
N TYR A 427 -4.91 -10.86 7.95
CA TYR A 427 -5.19 -9.67 7.14
C TYR A 427 -4.59 -9.83 5.74
N ARG A 428 -5.41 -10.10 4.73
CA ARG A 428 -5.00 -10.25 3.32
C ARG A 428 -6.02 -9.58 2.38
N PRO A 429 -5.60 -8.94 1.27
CA PRO A 429 -4.22 -8.77 0.78
C PRO A 429 -3.45 -7.63 1.49
N ILE A 430 -2.12 -7.83 1.62
CA ILE A 430 -1.16 -6.81 2.11
C ILE A 430 -0.33 -6.35 0.92
N PHE A 431 -0.39 -5.07 0.59
CA PHE A 431 0.36 -4.48 -0.52
C PHE A 431 1.59 -3.76 0.04
N SER A 432 2.73 -4.45 0.11
CA SER A 432 3.99 -3.86 0.63
C SER A 432 4.52 -2.69 -0.22
N TRP A 433 4.12 -2.61 -1.49
CA TRP A 433 4.49 -1.51 -2.39
C TRP A 433 3.74 -0.20 -2.11
N ALA A 434 2.60 -0.26 -1.40
CA ALA A 434 1.83 0.94 -1.07
C ALA A 434 2.66 1.95 -0.25
N ASN A 435 3.55 1.46 0.64
CA ASN A 435 4.42 2.31 1.45
C ASN A 435 5.48 3.02 0.60
N SER A 436 6.02 2.36 -0.43
CA SER A 436 6.99 2.97 -1.35
C SER A 436 6.35 3.90 -2.38
N THR A 437 5.12 3.61 -2.82
CA THR A 437 4.43 4.48 -3.79
C THR A 437 3.87 5.73 -3.12
N SER A 438 3.44 5.64 -1.86
CA SER A 438 2.88 6.79 -1.15
C SER A 438 3.95 7.84 -0.83
N SER A 439 5.17 7.40 -0.47
CA SER A 439 6.30 8.32 -0.30
C SER A 439 6.75 8.96 -1.61
N MET A 440 6.68 8.23 -2.73
CA MET A 440 6.94 8.79 -4.07
C MET A 440 5.87 9.82 -4.49
N ILE A 441 4.60 9.58 -4.15
CA ILE A 441 3.51 10.54 -4.39
C ILE A 441 3.73 11.78 -3.53
N ASP A 442 4.09 11.63 -2.26
CA ASP A 442 4.42 12.76 -1.39
C ASP A 442 5.61 13.56 -1.93
N LEU A 443 6.63 12.89 -2.47
CA LEU A 443 7.80 13.53 -3.07
C LEU A 443 7.46 14.21 -4.39
N ALA A 444 6.56 13.62 -5.19
CA ALA A 444 6.03 14.24 -6.41
C ALA A 444 5.15 15.46 -6.11
N VAL A 445 4.32 15.41 -5.08
CA VAL A 445 3.50 16.54 -4.66
C VAL A 445 4.38 17.62 -4.02
N GLN A 446 5.34 17.26 -3.18
CA GLN A 446 6.32 18.18 -2.61
C GLN A 446 7.17 18.83 -3.71
N GLY A 447 7.61 18.06 -4.71
CA GLY A 447 8.38 18.57 -5.85
C GLY A 447 7.58 19.49 -6.79
N THR A 448 6.25 19.38 -6.82
CA THR A 448 5.39 20.19 -7.70
C THR A 448 4.67 21.35 -7.01
N THR A 449 4.48 21.28 -5.69
CA THR A 449 3.72 22.25 -4.90
C THR A 449 4.51 22.87 -3.76
N GLY A 450 5.67 22.33 -3.39
CA GLY A 450 6.45 22.73 -2.22
C GLY A 450 5.88 22.24 -0.89
N VAL A 451 4.74 21.53 -0.90
CA VAL A 451 4.06 21.04 0.32
C VAL A 451 4.06 19.52 0.33
N LYS A 452 4.42 18.93 1.47
CA LYS A 452 4.33 17.48 1.70
C LYS A 452 2.85 17.11 1.86
N ALA A 453 2.35 16.20 1.03
CA ALA A 453 0.92 15.90 0.98
C ALA A 453 0.45 14.94 2.07
N GLY A 454 1.36 14.30 2.82
CA GLY A 454 1.04 13.49 3.99
C GLY A 454 0.40 12.14 3.63
N PHE A 455 0.59 11.65 2.40
CA PHE A 455 0.11 10.34 1.97
C PHE A 455 0.94 9.19 2.52
N SER A 456 2.19 9.41 2.95
CA SER A 456 2.99 8.40 3.64
C SER A 456 2.35 8.04 4.99
N GLU A 457 1.62 6.93 5.04
CA GLU A 457 1.12 6.40 6.31
C GLU A 457 2.29 5.96 7.20
N THR A 458 2.24 6.32 8.48
CA THR A 458 3.20 5.82 9.47
C THR A 458 2.91 4.35 9.79
N LEU A 459 3.96 3.61 10.20
CA LEU A 459 3.82 2.23 10.68
C LEU A 459 2.73 2.09 11.76
N GLU A 460 2.65 3.04 12.69
CA GLU A 460 1.65 3.06 13.75
C GLU A 460 0.21 3.13 13.22
N SER A 461 -0.05 4.00 12.23
CA SER A 461 -1.36 4.12 11.58
C SER A 461 -1.75 2.82 10.87
N GLN A 462 -0.80 2.15 10.21
CA GLN A 462 -1.05 0.89 9.51
C GLN A 462 -1.31 -0.27 10.46
N ILE A 463 -0.55 -0.38 11.55
CA ILE A 463 -0.82 -1.35 12.63
C ILE A 463 -2.23 -1.11 13.18
N SER A 464 -2.57 0.13 13.49
CA SER A 464 -3.89 0.49 14.02
C SER A 464 -5.01 0.11 13.05
N LYS A 465 -4.86 0.35 11.73
CA LYS A 465 -5.84 -0.06 10.70
C LYS A 465 -6.04 -1.57 10.64
N ILE A 466 -4.96 -2.35 10.68
CA ILE A 466 -5.02 -3.81 10.71
C ILE A 466 -5.77 -4.27 11.95
N LEU A 467 -5.40 -3.76 13.13
CA LEU A 467 -6.02 -4.11 14.40
C LEU A 467 -7.50 -3.69 14.48
N HIS A 468 -7.87 -2.50 14.02
CA HIS A 468 -9.28 -2.06 13.96
C HIS A 468 -10.12 -2.92 13.01
N THR A 469 -9.60 -3.24 11.82
CA THR A 469 -10.30 -4.15 10.89
C THR A 469 -10.50 -5.53 11.51
N THR A 470 -9.52 -5.98 12.29
CA THR A 470 -9.57 -7.24 13.03
C THR A 470 -10.59 -7.18 14.16
N ALA A 471 -10.66 -6.09 14.92
CA ALA A 471 -11.66 -5.89 15.95
C ALA A 471 -13.08 -5.98 15.37
N ALA A 472 -13.32 -5.33 14.23
CA ALA A 472 -14.59 -5.41 13.52
C ALA A 472 -14.89 -6.84 13.03
N ALA A 473 -13.88 -7.59 12.59
CA ALA A 473 -14.05 -8.99 12.19
C ALA A 473 -14.36 -9.90 13.39
N LEU A 474 -13.69 -9.70 14.53
CA LEU A 474 -13.92 -10.43 15.78
C LEU A 474 -15.32 -10.19 16.33
N LYS A 475 -15.79 -8.94 16.34
CA LYS A 475 -17.16 -8.60 16.76
C LYS A 475 -18.19 -9.34 15.91
N ASP A 476 -18.02 -9.35 14.59
CA ASP A 476 -18.89 -10.11 13.69
C ASP A 476 -18.81 -11.63 13.93
N VAL A 477 -17.64 -12.20 14.28
CA VAL A 477 -17.49 -13.62 14.60
C VAL A 477 -18.21 -13.96 15.90
N ALA A 478 -18.07 -13.13 16.93
CA ALA A 478 -18.78 -13.29 18.21
C ALA A 478 -20.30 -13.25 18.01
N LEU A 479 -20.78 -12.41 17.10
CA LEU A 479 -22.20 -12.30 16.75
C LEU A 479 -22.68 -13.32 15.71
N SER A 480 -21.79 -14.10 15.07
CA SER A 480 -22.18 -15.01 13.99
C SER A 480 -23.12 -16.14 14.41
N GLY A 481 -23.13 -16.48 15.71
CA GLY A 481 -24.07 -17.45 16.29
C GLY A 481 -25.44 -16.86 16.63
N ARG A 482 -25.64 -15.54 16.52
CA ARG A 482 -26.92 -14.87 16.80
C ARG A 482 -27.88 -15.13 15.66
N SER A 483 -28.88 -15.99 15.87
CA SER A 483 -29.96 -16.20 14.92
C SER A 483 -31.14 -15.30 15.24
N SER A 484 -31.83 -14.78 14.21
CA SER A 484 -33.10 -14.07 14.38
C SER A 484 -34.21 -14.95 15.00
N LYS A 485 -33.98 -16.26 15.15
CA LYS A 485 -34.90 -17.25 15.72
C LYS A 485 -34.66 -17.54 17.21
N ASP A 486 -33.56 -17.04 17.79
CA ASP A 486 -33.24 -17.29 19.20
C ASP A 486 -34.05 -16.36 20.11
N LYS A 487 -34.35 -16.83 21.32
CA LYS A 487 -35.12 -16.06 22.33
C LYS A 487 -34.42 -14.74 22.71
N ASP A 488 -33.11 -14.71 22.57
CA ASP A 488 -32.22 -13.61 22.94
C ASP A 488 -31.97 -12.64 21.77
N ALA A 489 -32.68 -12.81 20.64
CA ALA A 489 -32.53 -11.96 19.46
C ALA A 489 -32.93 -10.49 19.71
N ALA A 490 -33.73 -10.20 20.73
CA ALA A 490 -34.15 -8.85 21.11
C ALA A 490 -33.14 -8.07 21.97
N LEU A 491 -32.09 -8.74 22.48
CA LEU A 491 -31.05 -8.09 23.28
C LEU A 491 -30.16 -7.17 22.41
N SER A 492 -29.58 -6.14 23.02
CA SER A 492 -28.51 -5.37 22.37
C SER A 492 -27.32 -6.28 22.07
N GLU A 493 -26.48 -5.91 21.09
CA GLU A 493 -25.29 -6.70 20.76
C GLU A 493 -24.39 -6.93 21.99
N ASP A 494 -24.23 -5.89 22.81
CA ASP A 494 -23.36 -5.94 23.99
C ASP A 494 -23.97 -6.80 25.11
N ALA A 495 -25.28 -6.71 25.36
CA ALA A 495 -25.97 -7.55 26.34
C ALA A 495 -26.02 -9.03 25.92
N PHE A 496 -26.09 -9.30 24.60
CA PHE A 496 -25.99 -10.65 24.08
C PHE A 496 -24.60 -11.25 24.32
N LEU A 497 -23.54 -10.46 24.11
CA LEU A 497 -22.17 -10.89 24.38
C LEU A 497 -21.93 -11.11 25.88
N GLU A 498 -22.53 -10.29 26.76
CA GLU A 498 -22.51 -10.53 28.21
C GLU A 498 -23.16 -11.86 28.60
N ALA A 499 -24.32 -12.19 28.02
CA ALA A 499 -25.06 -13.41 28.31
C ALA A 499 -24.41 -14.69 27.78
N HIS A 500 -23.58 -14.59 26.73
CA HIS A 500 -22.94 -15.73 26.05
C HIS A 500 -21.40 -15.67 26.06
N PRO A 501 -20.75 -15.79 27.23
CA PRO A 501 -19.29 -15.82 27.31
C PRO A 501 -18.67 -16.99 26.53
N GLU A 502 -19.36 -18.11 26.40
CA GLU A 502 -18.90 -19.31 25.67
C GLU A 502 -18.74 -19.11 24.16
N ARG A 503 -19.38 -18.08 23.61
CA ARG A 503 -19.32 -17.74 22.17
C ARG A 503 -18.25 -16.72 21.84
N LYS A 504 -17.66 -16.09 22.85
CA LYS A 504 -16.63 -15.06 22.65
C LYS A 504 -15.39 -15.68 22.02
N PRO A 505 -14.84 -15.06 20.95
CA PRO A 505 -13.54 -15.45 20.45
C PRO A 505 -12.48 -15.26 21.54
N ILE A 506 -11.41 -16.05 21.46
CA ILE A 506 -10.30 -15.99 22.42
C ILE A 506 -9.06 -15.56 21.67
N ILE A 507 -8.39 -14.52 22.17
CA ILE A 507 -7.14 -14.01 21.59
C ILE A 507 -6.01 -14.42 22.51
N VAL A 508 -5.03 -15.12 21.97
CA VAL A 508 -3.80 -15.50 22.66
C VAL A 508 -2.65 -14.69 22.08
N ILE A 509 -2.10 -13.77 22.87
CA ILE A 509 -0.93 -12.97 22.50
C ILE A 509 0.29 -13.68 23.08
N ASP A 510 1.04 -14.36 22.22
CA ASP A 510 2.24 -15.10 22.60
C ASP A 510 3.50 -14.23 22.51
N ASN A 511 4.49 -14.56 23.34
CA ASN A 511 5.79 -13.89 23.42
C ASN A 511 5.69 -12.37 23.62
N PHE A 512 4.74 -11.91 24.44
CA PHE A 512 4.60 -10.50 24.80
C PHE A 512 5.84 -10.03 25.58
N LEU A 513 6.41 -8.89 25.18
CA LEU A 513 7.69 -8.35 25.68
C LEU A 513 8.89 -9.31 25.54
N HIS A 514 8.98 -10.05 24.44
CA HIS A 514 10.13 -10.93 24.19
C HIS A 514 11.48 -10.18 24.10
N LYS A 515 11.45 -8.93 23.63
CA LYS A 515 12.57 -7.98 23.59
C LYS A 515 12.06 -6.61 24.01
N ASN A 516 12.76 -5.96 24.95
CA ASN A 516 12.33 -4.70 25.58
C ASN A 516 12.94 -3.46 24.89
N ASP A 517 12.98 -3.50 23.56
CA ASP A 517 13.74 -2.58 22.68
C ASP A 517 12.85 -1.50 22.03
N GLU A 518 13.45 -0.58 21.25
CA GLU A 518 12.82 0.60 20.60
C GLU A 518 11.47 0.35 19.87
N LYS A 519 11.16 -0.89 19.49
CA LYS A 519 9.87 -1.31 18.90
C LYS A 519 8.71 -1.43 19.92
N SER A 520 8.81 -0.74 21.06
CA SER A 520 7.76 -0.62 22.08
C SER A 520 6.38 -0.30 21.49
N ILE A 521 6.35 0.49 20.41
CA ILE A 521 5.12 0.91 19.72
C ILE A 521 4.22 -0.29 19.35
N VAL A 522 4.80 -1.42 18.92
CA VAL A 522 4.01 -2.61 18.55
C VAL A 522 3.30 -3.20 19.77
N TYR A 523 4.01 -3.33 20.90
CA TYR A 523 3.43 -3.85 22.14
C TYR A 523 2.39 -2.89 22.71
N GLU A 524 2.64 -1.59 22.68
CA GLU A 524 1.67 -0.58 23.12
C GLU A 524 0.39 -0.64 22.29
N LYS A 525 0.49 -0.67 20.94
CA LYS A 525 -0.70 -0.73 20.08
C LYS A 525 -1.49 -2.02 20.19
N ILE A 526 -0.80 -3.15 20.39
CA ILE A 526 -1.47 -4.44 20.66
C ILE A 526 -2.17 -4.39 22.02
N ALA A 527 -1.56 -3.81 23.05
CA ALA A 527 -2.17 -3.66 24.37
C ALA A 527 -3.38 -2.70 24.33
N ASP A 528 -3.27 -1.55 23.67
CA ASP A 528 -4.36 -0.59 23.44
C ASP A 528 -5.55 -1.26 22.74
N TRP A 529 -5.27 -2.00 21.67
CA TRP A 529 -6.28 -2.73 20.91
C TRP A 529 -6.94 -3.84 21.74
N ALA A 530 -6.14 -4.64 22.45
CA ALA A 530 -6.65 -5.68 23.33
C ALA A 530 -7.56 -5.11 24.42
N ALA A 531 -7.20 -3.96 24.98
CA ALA A 531 -8.02 -3.31 25.99
C ALA A 531 -9.35 -2.83 25.44
N SER A 532 -9.35 -2.23 24.26
CA SER A 532 -10.58 -1.83 23.58
C SER A 532 -11.52 -3.02 23.36
N LEU A 533 -11.00 -4.20 23.02
CA LEU A 533 -11.81 -5.39 22.82
C LEU A 533 -12.42 -5.95 24.12
N VAL A 534 -11.63 -5.97 25.20
CA VAL A 534 -12.07 -6.45 26.52
C VAL A 534 -13.06 -5.47 27.15
N GLN A 535 -12.83 -4.16 27.04
CA GLN A 535 -13.74 -3.12 27.55
C GLN A 535 -15.10 -3.13 26.82
N ASN A 536 -15.10 -3.43 25.51
CA ASN A 536 -16.33 -3.60 24.73
C ASN A 536 -16.94 -5.02 24.85
N ASN A 537 -16.39 -5.87 25.72
CA ASN A 537 -16.83 -7.23 25.98
C ASN A 537 -16.93 -8.15 24.74
N ILE A 538 -16.05 -7.94 23.76
CA ILE A 538 -16.08 -8.65 22.47
C ILE A 538 -15.39 -10.02 22.56
N CYS A 539 -14.30 -10.12 23.30
CA CYS A 539 -13.45 -11.32 23.34
C CYS A 539 -12.71 -11.47 24.68
N HIS A 540 -12.25 -12.69 24.97
CA HIS A 540 -11.27 -12.92 26.06
C HIS A 540 -9.85 -12.77 25.52
N VAL A 541 -8.98 -12.09 26.25
CA VAL A 541 -7.57 -11.90 25.87
C VAL A 541 -6.64 -12.54 26.90
N ILE A 542 -5.77 -13.41 26.42
CA ILE A 542 -4.74 -14.12 27.19
C ILE A 542 -3.37 -13.62 26.72
N PHE A 543 -2.59 -13.02 27.61
CA PHE A 543 -1.19 -12.66 27.37
C PHE A 543 -0.25 -13.74 27.89
N LEU A 544 0.62 -14.26 27.02
CA LEU A 544 1.73 -15.14 27.41
C LEU A 544 3.02 -14.32 27.41
N THR A 545 3.65 -14.18 28.58
CA THR A 545 4.89 -13.41 28.72
C THR A 545 5.91 -14.15 29.58
N SER A 546 7.20 -13.95 29.30
CA SER A 546 8.29 -14.41 30.18
C SER A 546 8.90 -13.29 31.00
N ASP A 547 8.66 -12.04 30.60
CA ASP A 547 9.18 -10.89 31.32
C ASP A 547 8.27 -10.60 32.51
N THR A 548 8.84 -10.15 33.62
CA THR A 548 8.11 -9.65 34.79
C THR A 548 7.66 -8.19 34.62
N ALA A 549 8.20 -7.45 33.65
CA ALA A 549 7.88 -6.06 33.38
C ALA A 549 6.54 -5.82 32.66
N TYR A 550 5.75 -6.86 32.39
CA TYR A 550 4.47 -6.77 31.66
C TYR A 550 3.41 -5.89 32.34
N SER A 551 3.49 -5.70 33.66
CA SER A 551 2.55 -4.86 34.40
C SER A 551 2.59 -3.41 33.91
N LYS A 552 3.77 -2.88 33.55
CA LYS A 552 3.94 -1.48 33.12
C LYS A 552 3.08 -1.13 31.88
N PRO A 553 3.22 -1.82 30.72
CA PRO A 553 2.41 -1.51 29.55
C PRO A 553 0.93 -1.88 29.72
N LEU A 554 0.59 -2.97 30.43
CA LEU A 554 -0.81 -3.36 30.59
C LEU A 554 -1.57 -2.42 31.54
N SER A 555 -0.95 -2.00 32.65
CA SER A 555 -1.55 -1.04 33.59
C SER A 555 -1.65 0.38 33.00
N LYS A 556 -0.82 0.73 32.00
CA LYS A 556 -0.97 1.99 31.26
C LYS A 556 -2.31 2.05 30.52
N VAL A 557 -2.77 0.92 29.99
CA VAL A 557 -4.01 0.83 29.20
C VAL A 557 -5.23 0.52 30.08
N MET A 558 -5.03 -0.23 31.17
CA MET A 558 -6.05 -0.51 32.18
C MET A 558 -5.52 -0.22 33.60
N PRO A 559 -5.55 1.04 34.06
CA PRO A 559 -5.02 1.38 35.38
C PRO A 559 -5.92 0.91 36.54
N ASP A 560 -7.24 0.86 36.33
CA ASP A 560 -8.22 0.62 37.40
C ASP A 560 -8.55 -0.87 37.62
N ARG A 561 -7.83 -1.80 36.98
CA ARG A 561 -8.14 -3.25 37.02
C ARG A 561 -6.91 -4.08 37.41
N VAL A 562 -7.13 -5.04 38.31
CA VAL A 562 -6.10 -5.99 38.75
C VAL A 562 -6.12 -7.23 37.86
N PHE A 563 -5.08 -7.44 37.05
CA PHE A 563 -5.02 -8.55 36.10
C PHE A 563 -5.07 -9.93 36.78
N ARG A 564 -5.72 -10.89 36.13
CA ARG A 564 -5.73 -12.29 36.59
C ARG A 564 -4.46 -12.98 36.10
N THR A 565 -3.56 -13.33 37.01
CA THR A 565 -2.26 -13.90 36.65
C THR A 565 -2.15 -15.37 37.06
N ILE A 566 -1.69 -16.21 36.14
CA ILE A 566 -1.23 -17.58 36.41
C ILE A 566 0.28 -17.61 36.18
N SER A 567 1.03 -17.99 37.20
CA SER A 567 2.47 -18.22 37.08
C SER A 567 2.75 -19.70 36.83
N LEU A 568 3.51 -20.00 35.77
CA LEU A 568 4.02 -21.33 35.48
C LEU A 568 5.48 -21.45 35.91
N ASP A 569 5.67 -22.23 36.96
CA ASP A 569 6.97 -22.63 37.46
C ASP A 569 7.50 -23.90 36.76
N ASP A 570 8.76 -24.20 37.04
CA ASP A 570 9.38 -25.46 36.63
C ASP A 570 8.63 -26.66 37.22
N LEU A 571 8.68 -27.80 36.52
CA LEU A 571 8.07 -29.03 37.00
C LEU A 571 8.81 -29.56 38.24
N ASP A 572 8.05 -30.15 39.15
CA ASP A 572 8.63 -30.90 40.26
C ASP A 572 9.50 -32.06 39.73
N SER A 573 10.55 -32.43 40.49
CA SER A 573 11.50 -33.48 40.09
C SER A 573 10.80 -34.81 39.72
N SER A 574 9.76 -35.18 40.48
CA SER A 574 8.95 -36.39 40.19
C SER A 574 8.12 -36.26 38.90
N ALA A 575 7.54 -35.10 38.64
CA ALA A 575 6.78 -34.82 37.41
C ALA A 575 7.71 -34.81 36.19
N ALA A 576 8.89 -34.20 36.32
CA ALA A 576 9.94 -34.18 35.30
C ALA A 576 10.43 -35.59 34.96
N LYS A 577 10.65 -36.44 35.97
CA LYS A 577 11.01 -37.85 35.79
C LYS A 577 9.95 -38.61 35.01
N ASN A 578 8.70 -38.51 35.44
CA ASN A 578 7.60 -39.20 34.78
C ASN A 578 7.43 -38.73 33.33
N PHE A 579 7.64 -37.44 33.05
CA PHE A 579 7.64 -36.91 31.69
C PHE A 579 8.71 -37.57 30.82
N VAL A 580 9.97 -37.61 31.27
CA VAL A 580 11.07 -38.22 30.50
C VAL A 580 10.84 -39.71 30.32
N VAL A 581 10.45 -40.44 31.36
CA VAL A 581 10.18 -41.88 31.31
C VAL A 581 9.05 -42.20 30.32
N ASN A 582 7.92 -41.49 30.39
CA ASN A 582 6.80 -41.70 29.47
C ASN A 582 7.21 -41.39 28.03
N ARG A 583 8.04 -40.35 27.81
CA ARG A 583 8.52 -39.97 26.48
C ARG A 583 9.43 -41.02 25.86
N LEU A 584 10.21 -41.73 26.68
CA LEU A 584 11.05 -42.85 26.25
C LEU A 584 10.21 -44.11 25.96
N GLN A 585 9.17 -44.37 26.76
CA GLN A 585 8.27 -45.51 26.57
C GLN A 585 7.33 -45.37 25.36
N ASP A 586 6.82 -44.16 25.11
CA ASP A 586 5.95 -43.87 23.95
C ASP A 586 6.63 -44.23 22.62
N ASP A 587 7.95 -44.01 22.52
CA ASP A 587 8.73 -44.31 21.31
C ASP A 587 8.89 -45.82 21.10
N GLN A 588 9.16 -46.56 22.17
CA GLN A 588 9.29 -48.02 22.12
C GLN A 588 7.99 -48.67 21.64
N ARG A 589 6.83 -48.11 22.02
CA ARG A 589 5.53 -48.56 21.51
C ARG A 589 5.38 -48.30 20.02
N LEU A 590 5.79 -47.13 19.54
CA LEU A 590 5.70 -46.76 18.13
C LEU A 590 6.67 -47.56 17.24
N GLU A 591 7.87 -47.86 17.73
CA GLU A 591 8.85 -48.72 17.04
C GLU A 591 8.37 -50.17 16.95
N ALA A 592 7.71 -50.67 18.01
CA ALA A 592 7.08 -52.00 18.01
C ALA A 592 5.89 -52.09 17.04
N GLU A 593 5.10 -51.01 16.90
CA GLU A 593 3.99 -50.93 15.94
C GLU A 593 4.46 -50.77 14.48
N ALA A 594 5.66 -50.23 14.25
CA ALA A 594 6.23 -50.00 12.92
C ALA A 594 6.90 -51.24 12.29
N GLY A 595 6.93 -52.38 12.99
CA GLY A 595 7.41 -53.65 12.45
C GLY A 595 8.92 -53.73 12.20
N GLU A 596 9.72 -52.80 12.73
CA GLU A 596 11.18 -52.95 12.74
C GLU A 596 11.58 -53.99 13.79
N GLU A 597 11.61 -55.27 13.43
CA GLU A 597 12.33 -56.29 14.20
C GLU A 597 13.83 -56.00 14.15
N LYS A 598 14.30 -55.14 15.05
CA LYS A 598 15.71 -55.09 15.43
C LYS A 598 15.90 -55.97 16.66
N GLY A 599 16.55 -57.10 16.44
CA GLY A 599 16.89 -58.08 17.46
C GLY A 599 17.54 -57.44 18.69
N GLU A 600 17.13 -57.93 19.87
CA GLU A 600 17.77 -57.80 21.18
C GLU A 600 18.75 -56.63 21.34
N LYS A 601 18.32 -55.39 21.07
CA LYS A 601 18.97 -54.23 21.67
C LYS A 601 18.49 -54.20 23.10
N GLN A 602 19.34 -54.78 23.95
CA GLN A 602 19.35 -54.72 25.41
C GLN A 602 18.34 -53.71 25.93
N GLN A 603 17.36 -54.23 26.67
CA GLN A 603 16.64 -53.47 27.68
C GLN A 603 17.68 -52.78 28.56
N SER A 604 18.15 -51.58 28.18
CA SER A 604 18.73 -50.69 29.16
C SER A 604 17.55 -50.28 30.02
N GLN A 605 17.29 -51.07 31.07
CA GLN A 605 16.81 -50.51 32.32
C GLN A 605 17.74 -49.33 32.59
N PHE A 606 17.36 -48.15 32.09
CA PHE A 606 18.04 -46.92 32.40
C PHE A 606 18.11 -46.89 33.92
N ASN A 607 19.29 -46.69 34.49
CA ASN A 607 19.42 -46.55 35.93
C ASN A 607 18.52 -45.38 36.33
N LEU A 608 17.33 -45.67 36.87
CA LEU A 608 16.37 -44.64 37.25
C LEU A 608 16.98 -43.67 38.28
N ALA A 609 17.90 -44.17 39.09
CA ALA A 609 18.69 -43.38 40.03
C ALA A 609 19.72 -42.44 39.36
N GLU A 610 20.26 -42.82 38.20
CA GLU A 610 21.12 -41.96 37.39
C GLU A 610 20.30 -40.83 36.78
N LEU A 611 19.13 -41.17 36.23
CA LEU A 611 18.19 -40.21 35.67
C LEU A 611 17.70 -39.20 36.72
N ASP A 612 17.47 -39.62 37.96
CA ASP A 612 17.07 -38.73 39.06
C ASP A 612 18.11 -37.63 39.31
N LYS A 613 19.39 -38.00 39.42
CA LYS A 613 20.49 -37.02 39.57
C LYS A 613 20.59 -36.08 38.36
N CYS A 614 20.43 -36.62 37.16
CA CYS A 614 20.41 -35.84 35.93
C CYS A 614 19.29 -34.80 35.92
N ILE A 615 18.10 -35.17 36.40
CA ILE A 615 16.93 -34.27 36.48
C ILE A 615 17.12 -33.20 37.57
N GLU A 616 17.75 -33.54 38.70
CA GLU A 616 18.09 -32.55 39.73
C GLU A 616 19.03 -31.46 39.17
N THR A 617 20.02 -31.85 38.37
CA THR A 617 20.97 -30.91 37.74
C THR A 617 20.31 -30.08 36.63
N LEU A 618 19.50 -30.71 35.79
CA LEU A 618 18.86 -30.07 34.63
C LEU A 618 17.69 -29.17 35.05
N GLY A 619 16.93 -29.57 36.07
CA GLY A 619 15.72 -28.92 36.53
C GLY A 619 14.45 -29.37 35.80
N GLY A 620 13.32 -28.76 36.15
CA GLY A 620 11.98 -29.13 35.66
C GLY A 620 11.53 -28.44 34.38
N ARG A 621 12.46 -27.87 33.60
CA ARG A 621 12.12 -27.09 32.39
C ARG A 621 11.66 -28.01 31.27
N LEU A 622 10.47 -27.80 30.71
CA LEU A 622 9.94 -28.68 29.66
C LEU A 622 10.88 -28.76 28.44
N THR A 623 11.39 -27.62 27.96
CA THR A 623 12.32 -27.59 26.81
C THR A 623 13.60 -28.37 27.07
N ASP A 624 14.14 -28.26 28.27
CA ASP A 624 15.43 -28.86 28.60
C ASP A 624 15.23 -30.37 28.82
N LEU A 625 14.10 -30.77 29.42
CA LEU A 625 13.69 -32.19 29.56
C LEU A 625 13.39 -32.83 28.21
N GLU A 626 12.77 -32.11 27.28
CA GLU A 626 12.60 -32.57 25.92
C GLU A 626 13.94 -32.79 25.23
N PHE A 627 14.88 -31.85 25.38
CA PHE A 627 16.21 -31.96 24.79
C PHE A 627 16.97 -33.17 25.36
N LEU A 628 16.92 -33.37 26.67
CA LEU A 628 17.45 -34.56 27.33
C LEU A 628 16.81 -35.84 26.78
N SER A 629 15.48 -35.88 26.68
CA SER A 629 14.78 -37.07 26.16
C SER A 629 15.19 -37.41 24.72
N ARG A 630 15.42 -36.40 23.87
CA ARG A 630 15.88 -36.59 22.48
C ARG A 630 17.32 -37.13 22.42
N ARG A 631 18.21 -36.64 23.28
CA ARG A 631 19.60 -37.12 23.37
C ARG A 631 19.69 -38.56 23.87
N ILE A 632 18.89 -38.91 24.87
CA ILE A 632 18.78 -40.30 25.36
C ILE A 632 18.22 -41.22 24.25
N LYS A 633 17.20 -40.77 23.52
CA LYS A 633 16.67 -41.49 22.35
C LYS A 633 17.71 -41.72 21.26
N ALA A 634 18.63 -40.78 21.05
CA ALA A 634 19.74 -40.94 20.12
C ALA A 634 20.81 -41.96 20.58
N GLY A 635 20.64 -42.56 21.77
CA GLY A 635 21.53 -43.58 22.32
C GLY A 635 22.59 -43.06 23.30
N GLN A 636 22.53 -41.78 23.71
CA GLN A 636 23.43 -41.24 24.73
C GLN A 636 23.03 -41.71 26.13
N ARG A 637 24.03 -41.91 27.01
CA ARG A 637 23.76 -42.15 28.44
C ARG A 637 23.22 -40.88 29.11
N PRO A 638 22.31 -40.98 30.10
CA PRO A 638 21.72 -39.80 30.77
C PRO A 638 22.77 -38.83 31.34
N GLN A 639 23.80 -39.32 32.04
CA GLN A 639 24.87 -38.47 32.57
C GLN A 639 25.63 -37.74 31.47
N GLN A 640 26.08 -38.48 30.45
CA GLN A 640 26.80 -37.91 29.32
C GLN A 640 25.96 -36.83 28.60
N ALA A 641 24.66 -37.10 28.40
CA ALA A 641 23.76 -36.15 27.77
C ALA A 641 23.63 -34.86 28.59
N VAL A 642 23.50 -34.95 29.93
CA VAL A 642 23.44 -33.77 30.80
C VAL A 642 24.76 -33.00 30.81
N ASP A 643 25.91 -33.68 30.87
CA ASP A 643 27.22 -33.02 30.86
C ASP A 643 27.43 -32.22 29.57
N GLU A 644 27.05 -32.78 28.41
CA GLU A 644 27.09 -32.07 27.13
C GLU A 644 26.09 -30.89 27.09
N ILE A 645 24.90 -31.02 27.70
CA ILE A 645 23.92 -29.92 27.82
C ILE A 645 24.48 -28.79 28.70
N VAL A 646 25.18 -29.13 29.79
CA VAL A 646 25.83 -28.18 30.68
C VAL A 646 26.95 -27.44 29.95
N GLU A 647 27.74 -28.13 29.13
CA GLU A 647 28.81 -27.54 28.31
C GLU A 647 28.27 -26.60 27.22
N GLU A 648 27.20 -27.00 26.54
CA GLU A 648 26.48 -26.17 25.57
C GLU A 648 25.94 -24.90 26.24
N SER A 649 25.30 -25.05 27.42
CA SER A 649 24.78 -23.93 28.21
C SER A 649 25.88 -22.99 28.70
N ALA A 650 27.02 -23.53 29.14
CA ALA A 650 28.19 -22.74 29.55
C ALA A 650 28.73 -21.90 28.39
N THR A 651 28.81 -22.50 27.19
CA THR A 651 29.23 -21.81 25.97
C THR A 651 28.27 -20.68 25.59
N ASP A 652 26.97 -20.92 25.72
CA ASP A 652 25.94 -19.90 25.46
C ASP A 652 26.00 -18.74 26.46
N ILE A 653 26.25 -19.02 27.74
CA ILE A 653 26.44 -17.99 28.77
C ILE A 653 27.62 -17.08 28.41
N VAL A 654 28.75 -17.67 27.98
CA VAL A 654 29.93 -16.90 27.57
C VAL A 654 29.59 -16.00 26.38
N LYS A 655 28.98 -16.55 25.32
CA LYS A 655 28.63 -15.80 24.10
C LYS A 655 27.59 -14.71 24.35
N MET A 656 26.64 -14.95 25.24
CA MET A 656 25.51 -14.05 25.45
C MET A 656 25.79 -12.94 26.47
N PHE A 657 26.56 -13.25 27.53
CA PHE A 657 26.72 -12.37 28.70
C PHE A 657 28.15 -11.91 28.97
N LEU A 658 29.17 -12.69 28.61
CA LEU A 658 30.56 -12.40 28.95
C LEU A 658 31.39 -11.85 27.79
N LEU A 659 30.98 -12.09 26.55
CA LEU A 659 31.60 -11.51 25.36
C LEU A 659 30.90 -10.21 24.93
N PRO A 660 31.66 -9.14 24.64
CA PRO A 660 31.09 -7.90 24.14
C PRO A 660 30.48 -8.12 22.76
N LYS A 661 29.19 -7.79 22.58
CA LYS A 661 28.53 -7.86 21.28
C LYS A 661 28.94 -6.67 20.43
N THR A 662 29.66 -6.93 19.34
CA THR A 662 29.95 -5.93 18.31
C THR A 662 28.72 -5.73 17.43
N GLY A 663 27.85 -4.79 17.81
CA GLY A 663 26.74 -4.32 16.98
C GLY A 663 25.34 -4.55 17.58
N GLU A 664 24.59 -3.45 17.67
CA GLU A 664 23.12 -3.33 17.67
C GLU A 664 22.31 -3.34 18.97
N THR A 665 22.84 -3.47 20.19
CA THR A 665 22.04 -3.12 21.39
C THR A 665 22.92 -2.65 22.55
N GLU A 666 22.63 -1.48 23.11
CA GLU A 666 23.23 -1.03 24.37
C GLU A 666 22.81 -1.99 25.48
N GLN A 667 23.68 -2.94 25.84
CA GLN A 667 23.43 -3.82 26.99
C GLN A 667 23.40 -2.97 28.27
N LYS A 668 22.33 -3.14 29.05
CA LYS A 668 22.11 -2.44 30.33
C LYS A 668 22.96 -3.00 31.49
N TRP A 669 23.81 -3.98 31.21
CA TRP A 669 24.70 -4.64 32.17
C TRP A 669 26.11 -4.73 31.58
N SER A 670 27.11 -4.81 32.46
CA SER A 670 28.51 -5.04 32.07
C SER A 670 28.89 -6.53 32.15
N ALA A 671 29.94 -6.92 31.42
CA ALA A 671 30.43 -8.30 31.45
C ALA A 671 31.03 -8.66 32.83
N GLU A 672 31.61 -7.67 33.51
CA GLU A 672 32.17 -7.75 34.86
C GLU A 672 31.08 -8.00 35.91
N GLN A 673 29.95 -7.27 35.81
CA GLN A 673 28.77 -7.48 36.65
C GLN A 673 28.20 -8.90 36.49
N ALA A 674 28.06 -9.35 35.23
CA ALA A 674 27.60 -10.69 34.93
C ALA A 674 28.57 -11.75 35.48
N TRP A 675 29.88 -11.58 35.30
CA TRP A 675 30.89 -12.50 35.82
C TRP A 675 30.89 -12.58 37.35
N HIS A 676 30.76 -11.45 38.04
CA HIS A 676 30.67 -11.43 39.51
C HIS A 676 29.49 -12.29 40.00
N LEU A 677 28.33 -12.21 39.33
CA LEU A 677 27.18 -13.05 39.65
C LEU A 677 27.43 -14.52 39.34
N VAL A 678 28.00 -14.85 38.18
CA VAL A 678 28.36 -16.23 37.80
C VAL A 678 29.26 -16.86 38.85
N LYS A 679 30.33 -16.15 39.25
CA LYS A 679 31.27 -16.61 40.27
C LYS A 679 30.59 -16.79 41.63
N SER A 680 29.84 -15.78 42.09
CA SER A 680 29.18 -15.81 43.40
C SER A 680 28.06 -16.86 43.49
N LEU A 681 27.35 -17.12 42.38
CA LEU A 681 26.29 -18.13 42.29
C LEU A 681 26.82 -19.56 42.09
N ALA A 682 28.04 -19.72 41.56
CA ALA A 682 28.72 -21.01 41.53
C ALA A 682 29.13 -21.46 42.94
N GLU A 683 29.63 -20.52 43.76
CA GLU A 683 30.06 -20.78 45.14
C GLU A 683 28.87 -20.95 46.09
N SER A 684 27.81 -20.15 45.90
CA SER A 684 26.63 -20.17 46.76
C SER A 684 25.33 -20.20 45.95
N PRO A 685 24.38 -21.10 46.25
CA PRO A 685 23.17 -21.29 45.44
C PRO A 685 22.21 -20.08 45.47
N SER A 686 22.34 -19.19 46.46
CA SER A 686 21.49 -18.00 46.59
C SER A 686 22.26 -16.85 47.22
N LEU A 687 22.13 -15.66 46.62
CA LEU A 687 22.74 -14.42 47.08
C LEU A 687 21.69 -13.46 47.65
N ARG A 688 22.12 -12.56 48.54
CA ARG A 688 21.26 -11.50 49.08
C ARG A 688 21.25 -10.31 48.13
N TYR A 689 20.07 -9.82 47.76
CA TYR A 689 19.91 -8.76 46.77
C TYR A 689 20.71 -7.49 47.11
N ASN A 690 20.51 -6.94 48.32
CA ASN A 690 21.22 -5.73 48.76
C ASN A 690 22.73 -5.92 48.89
N GLN A 691 23.20 -7.12 49.21
CA GLN A 691 24.64 -7.38 49.33
C GLN A 691 25.33 -7.24 47.97
N VAL A 692 24.68 -7.74 46.91
CA VAL A 692 25.19 -7.63 45.53
C VAL A 692 25.21 -6.18 45.06
N LEU A 693 24.18 -5.39 45.37
CA LEU A 693 24.13 -3.97 45.02
C LEU A 693 25.23 -3.12 45.68
N LEU A 694 25.68 -3.52 46.87
CA LEU A 694 26.77 -2.85 47.59
C LEU A 694 28.16 -3.27 47.09
N CYS A 695 28.27 -4.29 46.24
CA CYS A 695 29.55 -4.69 45.67
C CYS A 695 30.08 -3.62 44.71
N PRO A 696 31.40 -3.35 44.68
CA PRO A 696 32.00 -2.34 43.81
C PRO A 696 31.62 -2.46 42.33
N ALA A 697 31.45 -3.69 41.83
CA ALA A 697 31.02 -3.98 40.46
C ALA A 697 29.62 -3.43 40.12
N PHE A 698 28.72 -3.34 41.11
CA PHE A 698 27.34 -2.85 40.93
C PHE A 698 27.14 -1.42 41.45
N SER A 699 27.83 -1.02 42.52
CA SER A 699 27.67 0.31 43.13
C SER A 699 28.35 1.43 42.34
N ALA A 700 29.44 1.10 41.62
CA ALA A 700 30.30 2.10 40.97
C ALA A 700 30.83 1.63 39.61
N SER A 701 30.01 0.93 38.81
CA SER A 701 30.43 0.44 37.49
C SER A 701 30.98 1.57 36.60
N THR A 702 32.06 1.29 35.86
CA THR A 702 32.67 2.31 34.99
C THR A 702 32.05 2.36 33.59
N THR A 703 31.22 1.37 33.25
CA THR A 703 30.47 1.35 31.99
C THR A 703 29.24 2.28 31.99
N PRO A 704 29.13 3.24 31.03
CA PRO A 704 28.04 4.22 31.02
C PRO A 704 26.64 3.60 30.93
N SER A 705 26.47 2.52 30.18
CA SER A 705 25.18 1.85 29.97
C SER A 705 24.71 1.02 31.16
N ALA A 706 25.60 0.71 32.12
CA ALA A 706 25.32 -0.13 33.30
C ALA A 706 25.57 0.60 34.63
N ALA A 707 25.44 1.94 34.63
CA ALA A 707 25.68 2.76 35.82
C ALA A 707 24.68 2.48 36.97
N SER A 708 23.49 1.94 36.68
CA SER A 708 22.50 1.59 37.69
C SER A 708 22.49 0.08 37.96
N GLY A 709 23.01 -0.31 39.14
CA GLY A 709 23.08 -1.72 39.54
C GLY A 709 21.71 -2.42 39.59
N GLU A 710 20.65 -1.70 39.99
CA GLU A 710 19.28 -2.25 40.01
C GLU A 710 18.76 -2.57 38.60
N ALA A 711 18.96 -1.66 37.64
CA ALA A 711 18.54 -1.89 36.25
C ALA A 711 19.36 -3.01 35.58
N ALA A 712 20.65 -3.15 35.94
CA ALA A 712 21.48 -4.25 35.50
C ALA A 712 20.94 -5.60 36.02
N LEU A 713 20.57 -5.68 37.31
CA LEU A 713 19.97 -6.89 37.89
C LEU A 713 18.60 -7.22 37.26
N GLU A 714 17.75 -6.22 37.02
CA GLU A 714 16.48 -6.42 36.31
C GLU A 714 16.70 -6.90 34.89
N ALA A 715 17.67 -6.34 34.17
CA ALA A 715 17.98 -6.72 32.79
C ALA A 715 18.59 -8.13 32.70
N LEU A 716 19.46 -8.51 33.64
CA LEU A 716 20.00 -9.87 33.74
C LEU A 716 18.94 -10.90 34.14
N ALA A 717 17.96 -10.50 34.96
CA ALA A 717 16.80 -11.33 35.28
C ALA A 717 15.87 -11.50 34.06
N GLY A 718 15.61 -10.42 33.32
CA GLY A 718 14.85 -10.46 32.06
C GLY A 718 15.53 -11.28 30.96
N ALA A 719 16.86 -11.34 30.97
CA ALA A 719 17.65 -12.20 30.10
C ALA A 719 17.80 -13.65 30.61
N GLU A 720 17.17 -13.99 31.74
CA GLU A 720 17.15 -15.31 32.37
C GLU A 720 18.51 -15.85 32.84
N LEU A 721 19.56 -15.01 32.97
CA LEU A 721 20.81 -15.44 33.62
C LEU A 721 20.58 -15.70 35.10
N ILE A 722 19.80 -14.83 35.75
CA ILE A 722 19.44 -14.88 37.16
C ILE A 722 17.92 -14.86 37.35
N SER A 723 17.47 -15.25 38.54
CA SER A 723 16.09 -15.13 38.99
C SER A 723 16.03 -14.34 40.29
N LEU A 724 15.12 -13.36 40.36
CA LEU A 724 14.90 -12.53 41.54
C LEU A 724 13.70 -13.07 42.32
N LYS A 725 13.95 -13.53 43.55
CA LYS A 725 12.89 -13.93 44.48
C LYS A 725 12.45 -12.74 45.32
N SER A 726 11.20 -12.33 45.12
CA SER A 726 10.57 -11.25 45.87
C SER A 726 9.75 -11.80 47.03
N ARG A 727 9.82 -11.12 48.18
CA ARG A 727 8.98 -11.38 49.36
C ARG A 727 8.27 -10.09 49.73
N GLN A 728 6.94 -10.12 49.85
CA GLN A 728 6.12 -8.94 50.15
C GLN A 728 6.39 -7.76 49.19
N GLY A 729 6.57 -8.06 47.90
CA GLY A 729 6.81 -7.05 46.87
C GLY A 729 8.22 -6.46 46.83
N ARG A 730 9.17 -6.96 47.62
CA ARG A 730 10.58 -6.52 47.61
C ARG A 730 11.52 -7.64 47.20
N PRO A 731 12.50 -7.40 46.30
CA PRO A 731 13.49 -8.42 45.93
C PRO A 731 14.40 -8.72 47.14
N GLN A 732 14.53 -10.00 47.49
CA GLN A 732 15.31 -10.43 48.66
C GLN A 732 16.50 -11.29 48.29
N GLN A 733 16.29 -12.29 47.42
CA GLN A 733 17.31 -13.25 47.04
C GLN A 733 17.49 -13.30 45.53
N ILE A 734 18.72 -13.50 45.10
CA ILE A 734 19.11 -13.76 43.72
C ILE A 734 19.51 -15.23 43.61
N ARG A 735 19.00 -15.93 42.60
CA ARG A 735 19.41 -17.30 42.26
C ARG A 735 19.82 -17.37 40.80
N ALA A 736 20.45 -18.47 40.39
CA ALA A 736 20.60 -18.77 38.97
C ALA A 736 19.22 -18.83 38.28
N GLY A 737 19.14 -18.39 37.03
CA GLY A 737 17.87 -18.36 36.29
C GLY A 737 17.24 -19.74 36.11
N LYS A 738 18.09 -20.78 36.01
CA LYS A 738 17.72 -22.19 35.97
C LYS A 738 18.69 -23.03 36.82
N PRO A 739 18.27 -24.18 37.38
CA PRO A 739 19.18 -25.12 38.04
C PRO A 739 20.37 -25.53 37.16
N LEU A 740 20.10 -25.76 35.87
CA LEU A 740 21.13 -26.06 34.87
C LEU A 740 22.25 -25.00 34.81
N TYR A 741 21.91 -23.72 34.95
CA TYR A 741 22.90 -22.65 34.93
C TYR A 741 23.82 -22.67 36.13
N GLN A 742 23.36 -23.17 37.28
CA GLN A 742 24.24 -23.34 38.43
C GLN A 742 25.36 -24.34 38.14
N ALA A 743 25.04 -25.46 37.49
CA ALA A 743 26.04 -26.43 37.03
C ALA A 743 26.97 -25.83 35.96
N ALA A 744 26.41 -25.05 35.03
CA ALA A 744 27.19 -24.34 34.02
C ALA A 744 28.14 -23.29 34.64
N PHE A 745 27.70 -22.54 35.67
CA PHE A 745 28.54 -21.58 36.38
C PHE A 745 29.72 -22.28 37.08
N ALA A 746 29.48 -23.42 37.73
CA ALA A 746 30.55 -24.22 38.32
C ALA A 746 31.56 -24.68 37.27
N ARG A 747 31.09 -25.07 36.08
CA ARG A 747 31.95 -25.43 34.93
C ARG A 747 32.80 -24.24 34.46
N LEU A 748 32.19 -23.06 34.30
CA LEU A 748 32.85 -21.83 33.86
C LEU A 748 33.89 -21.33 34.86
N VAL A 749 33.61 -21.42 36.17
CA VAL A 749 34.57 -21.05 37.24
C VAL A 749 35.71 -22.07 37.35
N GLY A 750 35.48 -23.30 36.90
CA GLY A 750 36.51 -24.35 36.79
C GLY A 750 37.51 -24.12 35.64
N ASP A 751 37.12 -23.39 34.59
CA ASP A 751 38.03 -22.99 33.51
C ASP A 751 39.00 -21.91 34.01
N ARG A 752 40.27 -22.29 34.12
CA ARG A 752 41.35 -21.44 34.65
C ARG A 752 41.60 -20.22 33.79
N VAL A 753 41.60 -20.37 32.47
CA VAL A 753 41.92 -19.28 31.52
C VAL A 753 40.78 -18.28 31.51
N LEU A 754 39.54 -18.75 31.37
CA LEU A 754 38.37 -17.87 31.38
C LEU A 754 38.26 -17.14 32.71
N ARG A 755 38.43 -17.85 33.82
CA ARG A 755 38.40 -17.26 35.16
C ARG A 755 39.47 -16.19 35.33
N ALA A 756 40.72 -16.47 34.95
CA ALA A 756 41.80 -15.50 35.07
C ALA A 756 41.57 -14.26 34.22
N LYS A 757 41.06 -14.42 32.99
CA LYS A 757 40.72 -13.31 32.09
C LYS A 757 39.61 -12.43 32.66
N MET A 758 38.53 -13.03 33.15
CA MET A 758 37.38 -12.29 33.66
C MET A 758 37.65 -11.67 35.03
N ASP A 759 38.36 -12.38 35.92
CA ASP A 759 38.78 -11.83 37.21
C ASP A 759 39.73 -10.62 37.00
N LEU A 760 40.64 -10.68 36.02
CA LEU A 760 41.48 -9.54 35.64
C LEU A 760 40.63 -8.33 35.20
N ALA A 761 39.60 -8.56 34.39
CA ALA A 761 38.70 -7.49 33.94
C ALA A 761 37.95 -6.83 35.12
N VAL A 762 37.41 -7.64 36.05
CA VAL A 762 36.76 -7.13 37.27
C VAL A 762 37.73 -6.34 38.14
N LEU A 763 38.94 -6.87 38.40
CA LEU A 763 39.96 -6.16 39.19
C LEU A 763 40.37 -4.84 38.52
N SER A 764 40.51 -4.82 37.19
CA SER A 764 40.81 -3.60 36.45
C SER A 764 39.72 -2.54 36.58
N GLU A 765 38.43 -2.93 36.60
CA GLU A 765 37.34 -1.99 36.90
C GLU A 765 37.43 -1.45 38.32
N ILE A 766 37.66 -2.31 39.32
CA ILE A 766 37.77 -1.87 40.72
C ILE A 766 38.94 -0.89 40.89
N VAL A 767 40.09 -1.15 40.25
CA VAL A 767 41.23 -0.22 40.25
C VAL A 767 40.84 1.14 39.66
N LYS A 768 40.09 1.18 38.55
CA LYS A 768 39.60 2.45 37.97
C LYS A 768 38.65 3.20 38.91
N VAL A 769 37.82 2.48 39.66
CA VAL A 769 36.91 3.08 40.65
C VAL A 769 37.69 3.70 41.81
N GLU A 770 38.64 2.97 42.39
CA GLU A 770 39.47 3.46 43.49
C GLU A 770 40.37 4.63 43.02
N ALA A 771 40.91 4.57 41.79
CA ALA A 771 41.69 5.66 41.19
C ALA A 771 40.87 6.95 41.04
N ARG A 772 39.61 6.87 40.57
CA ARG A 772 38.71 8.04 40.55
C ARG A 772 38.43 8.58 41.95
N GLY A 773 38.41 7.71 42.96
CA GLY A 773 38.30 8.08 44.36
C GLY A 773 39.52 8.85 44.87
N ILE A 774 40.72 8.49 44.41
CA ILE A 774 41.98 9.19 44.67
C ILE A 774 41.97 10.55 43.98
N ASP A 775 41.66 10.62 42.67
CA ASP A 775 41.58 11.88 41.92
C ASP A 775 40.62 12.89 42.60
N ALA A 776 39.47 12.41 43.08
CA ALA A 776 38.51 13.24 43.82
C ALA A 776 39.06 13.71 45.17
N ALA A 777 39.81 12.87 45.89
CA ALA A 777 40.44 13.25 47.14
C ALA A 777 41.58 14.26 46.92
N GLU A 778 42.39 14.07 45.87
CA GLU A 778 43.49 14.96 45.49
C GLU A 778 43.00 16.34 45.04
N THR A 779 41.95 16.39 44.21
CA THR A 779 41.33 17.65 43.80
C THR A 779 40.75 18.42 44.98
N GLU A 780 40.07 17.73 45.92
CA GLU A 780 39.56 18.36 47.14
C GLU A 780 40.72 18.84 48.05
N LEU A 781 41.78 18.03 48.21
CA LEU A 781 42.98 18.42 48.96
C LEU A 781 43.69 19.62 48.34
N ALA A 782 43.76 19.70 47.00
CA ALA A 782 44.34 20.85 46.29
C ALA A 782 43.52 22.12 46.55
N LEU A 783 42.18 22.02 46.57
CA LEU A 783 41.29 23.13 46.92
C LEU A 783 41.52 23.56 48.38
N LEU A 784 41.55 22.63 49.33
CA LEU A 784 41.85 22.93 50.74
C LEU A 784 43.25 23.54 50.93
N GLY A 785 44.23 23.13 50.11
CA GLY A 785 45.58 23.67 50.09
C GLY A 785 45.67 25.11 49.54
N SER A 786 44.73 25.52 48.68
CA SER A 786 44.68 26.87 48.12
C SER A 786 44.08 27.92 49.07
N LEU A 787 43.52 27.51 50.21
CA LEU A 787 42.95 28.41 51.20
C LEU A 787 44.06 29.16 51.96
N PRO A 788 43.97 30.49 52.14
CA PRO A 788 45.03 31.29 52.75
C PRO A 788 45.26 31.01 54.24
N ARG A 789 44.33 30.35 54.93
CA ARG A 789 44.47 29.93 56.33
C ARG A 789 43.73 28.62 56.56
N GLN A 790 44.44 27.58 56.98
CA GLN A 790 43.82 26.33 57.41
C GLN A 790 43.30 26.50 58.84
N THR A 791 41.99 26.37 59.04
CA THR A 791 41.35 26.40 60.36
C THR A 791 41.34 24.99 60.95
N GLY A 792 41.10 24.86 62.26
CA GLY A 792 40.96 23.53 62.90
C GLY A 792 39.86 22.67 62.27
N GLU A 793 38.83 23.30 61.70
CA GLU A 793 37.75 22.64 60.98
C GLU A 793 38.19 22.06 59.63
N THR A 794 39.07 22.74 58.88
CA THR A 794 39.60 22.21 57.62
C THR A 794 40.69 21.15 57.83
N ALA A 795 41.42 21.22 58.95
CA ALA A 795 42.41 20.21 59.33
C ALA A 795 41.78 18.82 59.56
N GLY A 796 40.59 18.76 60.16
CA GLY A 796 39.83 17.51 60.32
C GLY A 796 39.41 16.89 58.99
N ARG A 797 39.03 17.72 58.01
CA ARG A 797 38.68 17.25 56.67
C ARG A 797 39.92 16.78 55.88
N ALA A 798 41.03 17.50 55.96
CA ALA A 798 42.28 17.14 55.29
C ALA A 798 42.82 15.80 55.79
N THR A 799 42.82 15.58 57.12
CA THR A 799 43.24 14.29 57.70
C THR A 799 42.35 13.12 57.27
N TYR A 800 41.03 13.32 57.18
CA TYR A 800 40.11 12.33 56.63
C TYR A 800 40.43 11.98 55.17
N LEU A 801 40.68 12.98 54.31
CA LEU A 801 41.00 12.76 52.90
C LEU A 801 42.34 12.04 52.71
N LEU A 802 43.36 12.40 53.50
CA LEU A 802 44.66 11.71 53.48
C LEU A 802 44.54 10.24 53.93
N ALA A 803 43.76 9.96 54.98
CA ALA A 803 43.49 8.59 55.41
C ALA A 803 42.72 7.79 54.35
N LYS A 804 41.77 8.42 53.66
CA LYS A 804 41.02 7.83 52.54
C LYS A 804 41.93 7.52 51.35
N LEU A 805 42.85 8.44 51.02
CA LEU A 805 43.82 8.27 49.93
C LEU A 805 44.77 7.11 50.21
N ASP A 806 45.37 7.05 51.40
CA ASP A 806 46.23 5.93 51.82
C ASP A 806 45.49 4.58 51.76
N ALA A 807 44.25 4.53 52.25
CA ALA A 807 43.43 3.32 52.19
C ALA A 807 43.14 2.87 50.74
N ALA A 808 42.80 3.82 49.85
CA ALA A 808 42.57 3.52 48.43
C ALA A 808 43.86 3.05 47.72
N GLN A 809 44.99 3.70 47.98
CA GLN A 809 46.29 3.33 47.40
C GLN A 809 46.75 1.94 47.84
N ARG A 810 46.56 1.58 49.11
CA ARG A 810 46.86 0.22 49.61
C ARG A 810 46.02 -0.84 48.88
N LYS A 811 44.73 -0.58 48.70
CA LYS A 811 43.85 -1.49 47.93
C LYS A 811 44.31 -1.62 46.48
N ILE A 812 44.64 -0.53 45.79
CA ILE A 812 45.15 -0.59 44.41
C ILE A 812 46.41 -1.47 44.36
N THR A 813 47.34 -1.27 45.28
CA THR A 813 48.58 -2.06 45.35
C THR A 813 48.30 -3.56 45.54
N GLU A 814 47.32 -3.92 46.37
CA GLU A 814 46.89 -5.31 46.56
C GLU A 814 46.24 -5.89 45.30
N LEU A 815 45.32 -5.14 44.67
CA LEU A 815 44.64 -5.54 43.44
C LEU A 815 45.64 -5.70 42.29
N GLU A 816 46.64 -4.82 42.16
CA GLU A 816 47.70 -4.93 41.14
C GLU A 816 48.57 -6.17 41.34
N ARG A 817 48.86 -6.55 42.59
CA ARG A 817 49.57 -7.79 42.92
C ARG A 817 48.77 -9.01 42.47
N GLU A 818 47.46 -9.03 42.71
CA GLU A 818 46.56 -10.09 42.26
C GLU A 818 46.44 -10.14 40.72
N MET A 819 46.29 -8.98 40.08
CA MET A 819 46.33 -8.88 38.61
C MET A 819 47.65 -9.42 38.04
N GLY A 820 48.78 -9.17 38.71
CA GLY A 820 50.07 -9.71 38.33
C GLY A 820 50.11 -11.23 38.37
N ALA A 821 49.48 -11.86 39.37
CA ALA A 821 49.35 -13.31 39.45
C ALA A 821 48.45 -13.87 38.33
N LEU A 822 47.31 -13.23 38.05
CA LEU A 822 46.38 -13.67 37.00
C LEU A 822 46.99 -13.54 35.60
N LYS A 823 47.77 -12.48 35.34
CA LYS A 823 48.52 -12.31 34.09
C LYS A 823 49.54 -13.42 33.85
N LYS A 824 50.16 -13.96 34.90
CA LYS A 824 51.07 -15.12 34.79
C LYS A 824 50.32 -16.36 34.31
N VAL A 825 49.16 -16.65 34.91
CA VAL A 825 48.32 -17.78 34.48
C VAL A 825 47.95 -17.68 33.00
N LEU A 826 47.56 -16.48 32.54
CA LEU A 826 47.21 -16.25 31.13
C LEU A 826 48.40 -16.40 30.17
N ASN A 827 49.64 -16.14 30.62
CA ASN A 827 50.85 -16.32 29.83
C ASN A 827 51.41 -17.75 29.87
N GLU A 828 51.03 -18.56 30.86
CA GLU A 828 51.50 -19.95 31.01
C GLU A 828 50.63 -20.95 30.24
N GLU A 829 49.32 -20.72 30.19
CA GLU A 829 48.35 -21.62 29.54
C GLU A 829 48.04 -21.25 28.07
N TYR A 830 48.68 -20.20 27.52
CA TYR A 830 48.49 -19.74 26.12
C TYR A 830 49.78 -19.42 25.38
#